data_AF-A0AAE1PIK7-F1
#
_entry.id   AF-A0AAE1PIK7-F1
#
_cell.length_a   1.000
_cell.length_b   1.000
_cell.length_c   1.000
_cell.angle_alpha   90.00
_cell.angle_beta   90.00
_cell.angle_gamma   90.00
#
_symmetry.space_group_name_H-M   'P 1'
#
loop_
_entity.id
_entity.type
_entity.pdbx_description
1 polymer ?
#
loop_
_entity_poly.entity_id
_entity_poly.type
_entity_poly.pdbx_seq_one_letter_code
_entity_poly.pdbx_strand_id
1 'polypeptide(L)'
;MYGVTRDHEWITREGIRRNIRQFFLDHPPENNPSIYLPTDASLTQLFHVYYGDTASPTRFIKAVNSIAMANVKTDSSHQYRASTLLQGSSAWTIPKPTQAAKPGYYNRYDPAIHSDGEQLDAVQQKLLDRYSKISASVIDEAYPAVRSLLGTSLHSIQKFYAHSTWIEQGNTGILEGLGIPGNTFDGMLAEATEDVCTSCPSSQGYCSGNVISGAGLSSGYYTYPSELGASQLVPKPTTGGKCSHGGLLDVSSYDEAKGGVNKDTTSPCFSPHHNLHADAAEAAVQATDYYLKHIERVIGVIKYRILFDLYQGTSLSISIDTTGSMGDDIEAVKDQVARIVANTVTEVYILSQFNDPGCGPVYKTSDPDEFLDAINALYPNGGGDGPELFWCGLQKALSETPDYGDVFCFTDAEAKDGELMDGVISLAQRQNNKVTVILSDILTKNQEKQEERKGEGRDLITGIDGYQRLVDATGGLLISAEKFDIDEIANIIGSSVENATVSYGVCSEVIQVSRLDVIMTTRYPLRLGEPRGRPVTQEKSLAQPGIEPGSLGFVVTILQQETSADLSVEVPIDDSVFDCELRISGQTNTAFFTDPTGKSYDLMDRIGLNAESGVEVITHTDTLKAVRWLSPSAGMWVLTTTLADPTHSITLQATSTLDFLNDFAVLDPSPPHPHYRPIEGQPLMRVVLREVDYPFGAKDQAYIRTDPLPDQPFYIRVVGFLGSGNRWMRYSGVEVWPVETGVDLYATSEELSAHPGESATANFLVTNYGIESYFTITGIDDLYFLKFMVPNRVFLSNNESVEVEAQFFVPLDATHGQVSTAIVTARSELQTQNVNSAIAHFIVLSSVVDLSLPTCTLTNTPDCTGYLTNGVCSGLNWTANAIFRDSGSGLYSVHSEPEPLSLTTTGLTPGTTSDVTADFVHSCCSPQAVLRGVDGMGNAGECNVNMGILGGVIENFHVDTAEATYLVLKWNITPSDIPIDHYDLNTDSTVIHQSLCKELECIELVNYLEQCSVHEFVLTPYFDDGGVDEVAGTPAFTQGSTLDGGDPQTPTDGLAVDATANTITVSWQPPNLVCAYTYEVCHYEVNTDPGLAICDTTTITSHTLRELEECKAYFIDVATTNSNGLTSSPLNFYSVTHCTEIIP
;
A
#
# COMPACT_ATOMS: atom_id res chain seq x y z
N MET A 1 6.06 32.64 -2.82
CA MET A 1 6.60 31.77 -3.88
C MET A 1 5.43 31.17 -4.64
N TYR A 2 5.63 30.72 -5.89
CA TYR A 2 4.63 29.99 -6.67
C TYR A 2 5.25 28.63 -7.05
N GLY A 3 4.53 27.54 -6.77
CA GLY A 3 5.02 26.16 -6.93
C GLY A 3 5.41 25.51 -5.58
N VAL A 4 4.75 24.39 -5.28
CA VAL A 4 5.10 23.50 -4.16
C VAL A 4 6.41 22.78 -4.52
N THR A 5 7.34 22.68 -3.57
CA THR A 5 8.56 21.85 -3.74
C THR A 5 8.17 20.39 -3.53
N ARG A 6 8.62 19.50 -4.43
CA ARG A 6 8.55 18.05 -4.32
C ARG A 6 9.75 17.59 -3.48
N ASP A 7 9.52 16.97 -2.34
CA ASP A 7 10.57 16.44 -1.46
C ASP A 7 10.84 14.95 -1.70
N HIS A 8 11.84 14.39 -1.00
CA HIS A 8 12.23 12.99 -1.14
C HIS A 8 11.08 12.02 -0.81
N GLU A 9 10.20 12.37 0.14
CA GLU A 9 9.02 11.56 0.47
C GLU A 9 8.06 11.53 -0.72
N TRP A 10 7.67 12.70 -1.24
CA TRP A 10 6.76 12.80 -2.38
C TRP A 10 7.30 12.06 -3.62
N ILE A 11 8.58 12.25 -3.96
CA ILE A 11 9.20 11.64 -5.13
C ILE A 11 9.23 10.10 -4.98
N THR A 12 9.57 9.60 -3.79
CA THR A 12 9.58 8.16 -3.49
C THR A 12 8.18 7.56 -3.60
N ARG A 13 7.17 8.21 -2.99
CA ARG A 13 5.78 7.74 -2.99
C ARG A 13 5.15 7.74 -4.39
N GLU A 14 5.41 8.77 -5.20
CA GLU A 14 4.90 8.84 -6.58
C GLU A 14 5.59 7.82 -7.49
N GLY A 15 6.91 7.60 -7.35
CA GLY A 15 7.64 6.56 -8.08
C GLY A 15 7.11 5.16 -7.78
N ILE A 16 6.95 4.82 -6.50
CA ILE A 16 6.34 3.57 -6.06
C ILE A 16 4.89 3.45 -6.55
N ARG A 17 4.08 4.52 -6.51
CA ARG A 17 2.68 4.49 -6.98
C ARG A 17 2.57 4.16 -8.47
N ARG A 18 3.45 4.71 -9.32
CA ARG A 18 3.51 4.37 -10.75
C ARG A 18 3.93 2.93 -10.96
N ASN A 19 4.97 2.49 -10.25
CA ASN A 19 5.48 1.14 -10.34
C ASN A 19 4.43 0.09 -9.92
N ILE A 20 3.82 0.23 -8.74
CA ILE A 20 2.80 -0.70 -8.23
C ILE A 20 1.56 -0.72 -9.14
N ARG A 21 1.18 0.43 -9.73
CA ARG A 21 0.14 0.45 -10.76
C ARG A 21 0.51 -0.41 -11.96
N GLN A 22 1.76 -0.33 -12.44
CA GLN A 22 2.20 -1.13 -13.58
C GLN A 22 2.34 -2.61 -13.22
N PHE A 23 2.90 -2.94 -12.05
CA PHE A 23 2.96 -4.29 -11.49
C PHE A 23 1.58 -4.98 -11.47
N PHE A 24 0.54 -4.26 -11.06
CA PHE A 24 -0.85 -4.75 -11.06
C PHE A 24 -1.50 -4.86 -12.46
N LEU A 25 -1.00 -4.14 -13.48
CA LEU A 25 -1.43 -4.30 -14.87
C LEU A 25 -0.69 -5.46 -15.56
N ASP A 26 0.58 -5.66 -15.23
CA ASP A 26 1.43 -6.72 -15.76
C ASP A 26 1.05 -8.09 -15.14
N HIS A 27 0.53 -8.09 -13.91
CA HIS A 27 0.08 -9.29 -13.17
C HIS A 27 -1.39 -9.16 -12.71
N PRO A 28 -2.38 -9.08 -13.62
CA PRO A 28 -3.79 -8.90 -13.25
C PRO A 28 -4.33 -10.12 -12.49
N PRO A 29 -5.36 -9.96 -11.63
CA PRO A 29 -5.91 -11.07 -10.87
C PRO A 29 -6.73 -12.00 -11.78
N GLU A 30 -6.70 -13.32 -11.53
CA GLU A 30 -7.31 -14.36 -12.40
C GLU A 30 -8.80 -14.12 -12.71
N ASN A 31 -9.53 -13.52 -11.76
CA ASN A 31 -10.96 -13.22 -11.88
C ASN A 31 -11.27 -11.93 -12.65
N ASN A 32 -10.26 -11.10 -12.96
CA ASN A 32 -10.38 -9.86 -13.72
C ASN A 32 -9.10 -9.58 -14.54
N PRO A 33 -8.83 -10.36 -15.60
CA PRO A 33 -7.65 -10.20 -16.45
C PRO A 33 -7.61 -8.90 -17.26
N SER A 34 -8.70 -8.12 -17.27
CA SER A 34 -8.84 -6.83 -17.97
C SER A 34 -8.99 -5.66 -16.98
N ILE A 35 -8.30 -5.73 -15.83
CA ILE A 35 -8.37 -4.75 -14.75
C ILE A 35 -8.03 -3.32 -15.21
N TYR A 36 -8.96 -2.37 -15.00
CA TYR A 36 -8.74 -0.96 -15.30
C TYR A 36 -8.25 -0.20 -14.05
N LEU A 37 -6.99 0.26 -14.10
CA LEU A 37 -6.38 1.07 -13.04
C LEU A 37 -6.18 2.53 -13.51
N PRO A 38 -6.89 3.52 -12.93
CA PRO A 38 -6.71 4.93 -13.28
C PRO A 38 -5.26 5.40 -13.10
N THR A 39 -4.77 6.31 -13.95
CA THR A 39 -3.40 6.83 -13.89
C THR A 39 -3.14 7.73 -12.68
N ASP A 40 -4.20 8.34 -12.14
CA ASP A 40 -4.22 9.23 -10.98
C ASP A 40 -4.65 8.54 -9.67
N ALA A 41 -4.94 7.23 -9.70
CA ALA A 41 -5.33 6.47 -8.51
C ALA A 41 -4.22 6.49 -7.44
N SER A 42 -4.61 6.74 -6.18
CA SER A 42 -3.70 6.67 -5.03
C SER A 42 -3.28 5.23 -4.74
N LEU A 43 -2.21 5.04 -3.94
CA LEU A 43 -1.74 3.72 -3.51
C LEU A 43 -2.88 2.86 -2.93
N THR A 44 -3.69 3.45 -2.05
CA THR A 44 -4.88 2.82 -1.45
C THR A 44 -5.90 2.41 -2.51
N GLN A 45 -6.19 3.28 -3.48
CA GLN A 45 -7.15 2.98 -4.55
C GLN A 45 -6.65 1.87 -5.49
N LEU A 46 -5.37 1.85 -5.85
CA LEU A 46 -4.76 0.80 -6.66
C LEU A 46 -4.92 -0.56 -5.97
N PHE A 47 -4.65 -0.63 -4.67
CA PHE A 47 -4.77 -1.84 -3.87
C PHE A 47 -6.20 -2.39 -3.83
N HIS A 48 -7.21 -1.54 -3.59
CA HIS A 48 -8.61 -1.97 -3.55
C HIS A 48 -9.18 -2.39 -4.90
N VAL A 49 -8.80 -1.73 -6.00
CA VAL A 49 -9.25 -2.16 -7.33
C VAL A 49 -8.62 -3.51 -7.72
N TYR A 50 -7.44 -3.84 -7.19
CA TYR A 50 -6.74 -5.10 -7.43
C TYR A 50 -7.20 -6.26 -6.53
N TYR A 51 -7.21 -6.05 -5.20
CA TYR A 51 -7.54 -7.08 -4.22
C TYR A 51 -9.02 -7.13 -3.82
N GLY A 52 -9.85 -6.29 -4.42
CA GLY A 52 -11.21 -6.04 -3.95
C GLY A 52 -11.24 -5.05 -2.78
N ASP A 53 -12.38 -4.40 -2.59
CA ASP A 53 -12.52 -3.38 -1.56
C ASP A 53 -12.18 -3.90 -0.16
N THR A 54 -12.58 -5.13 0.19
CA THR A 54 -12.46 -5.71 1.54
C THR A 54 -11.04 -5.76 2.11
N ALA A 55 -10.02 -5.94 1.27
CA ALA A 55 -8.64 -6.25 1.67
C ALA A 55 -7.86 -5.04 2.25
N SER A 56 -6.87 -5.29 3.11
CA SER A 56 -6.17 -4.23 3.87
C SER A 56 -4.84 -3.72 3.30
N PRO A 57 -4.75 -2.46 2.82
CA PRO A 57 -3.50 -1.85 2.38
C PRO A 57 -2.69 -1.30 3.56
N THR A 58 -3.11 -1.50 4.82
CA THR A 58 -2.46 -0.88 5.98
C THR A 58 -1.02 -1.34 6.16
N ARG A 59 -0.69 -2.59 5.83
CA ARG A 59 0.72 -3.04 5.75
C ARG A 59 1.42 -2.44 4.51
N PHE A 60 0.82 -2.54 3.32
CA PHE A 60 1.35 -1.95 2.08
C PHE A 60 1.72 -0.45 2.19
N ILE A 61 0.79 0.40 2.63
CA ILE A 61 1.04 1.84 2.79
C ILE A 61 2.22 2.11 3.73
N LYS A 62 2.43 1.26 4.73
CA LYS A 62 3.50 1.40 5.71
C LYS A 62 4.83 0.81 5.24
N ALA A 63 4.83 -0.24 4.42
CA ALA A 63 6.00 -0.65 3.65
C ALA A 63 6.49 0.51 2.75
N VAL A 64 5.56 1.22 2.08
CA VAL A 64 5.87 2.43 1.30
C VAL A 64 6.35 3.58 2.18
N ASN A 65 5.75 3.80 3.37
CA ASN A 65 6.25 4.79 4.33
C ASN A 65 7.70 4.46 4.74
N SER A 66 8.02 3.21 5.09
CA SER A 66 9.34 2.76 5.53
C SER A 66 10.44 3.07 4.50
N ILE A 67 10.19 2.76 3.22
CA ILE A 67 11.12 3.09 2.11
C ILE A 67 11.31 4.61 1.98
N ALA A 68 10.23 5.40 2.05
CA ALA A 68 10.29 6.85 1.98
C ALA A 68 10.99 7.48 3.20
N MET A 69 10.78 6.94 4.40
CA MET A 69 11.43 7.35 5.65
C MET A 69 12.93 7.05 5.63
N ALA A 70 13.37 5.91 5.11
CA ALA A 70 14.79 5.59 4.97
C ALA A 70 15.51 6.52 3.97
N ASN A 71 14.83 6.90 2.88
CA ASN A 71 15.30 7.95 1.97
C ASN A 71 15.47 9.29 2.71
N VAL A 72 14.43 9.77 3.41
CA VAL A 72 14.49 11.05 4.16
C VAL A 72 15.55 11.00 5.28
N LYS A 73 15.66 9.89 6.02
CA LYS A 73 16.67 9.72 7.09
C LYS A 73 18.10 9.85 6.56
N THR A 74 18.35 9.46 5.31
CA THR A 74 19.66 9.59 4.66
C THR A 74 20.13 11.05 4.58
N ASP A 75 19.21 12.02 4.37
CA ASP A 75 19.49 13.46 4.33
C ASP A 75 19.80 14.06 5.73
N SER A 76 19.59 13.31 6.83
CA SER A 76 19.25 13.87 8.16
C SER A 76 20.29 13.77 9.29
N SER A 77 21.36 12.98 9.14
CA SER A 77 22.35 12.75 10.23
C SER A 77 23.11 14.04 10.62
N HIS A 78 22.76 14.70 11.75
CA HIS A 78 23.28 16.05 12.08
C HIS A 78 24.18 16.13 13.33
N GLN A 79 25.06 17.12 13.27
CA GLN A 79 25.98 17.56 14.31
C GLN A 79 25.30 17.91 15.64
N TYR A 80 26.01 17.59 16.73
CA TYR A 80 26.13 18.33 17.99
C TYR A 80 25.34 19.67 18.06
N ARG A 81 24.23 19.67 18.80
CA ARG A 81 23.62 20.93 19.28
C ARG A 81 24.44 21.51 20.43
N ALA A 82 25.51 22.23 20.10
CA ALA A 82 26.15 23.17 21.02
C ALA A 82 25.19 24.35 21.30
N SER A 83 24.20 24.15 22.18
CA SER A 83 23.09 25.08 22.44
C SER A 83 23.53 26.27 23.30
N THR A 84 24.42 27.10 22.79
CA THR A 84 24.94 28.29 23.47
C THR A 84 25.02 29.47 22.50
N LEU A 85 24.71 30.69 22.99
CA LEU A 85 24.91 31.98 22.30
C LEU A 85 23.91 32.39 21.20
N LEU A 86 22.60 32.31 21.46
CA LEU A 86 21.65 33.34 21.00
C LEU A 86 21.40 34.42 22.06
N GLN A 87 22.49 34.94 22.64
CA GLN A 87 22.54 36.19 23.41
C GLN A 87 23.91 36.83 23.21
N GLY A 88 23.92 38.09 22.79
CA GLY A 88 25.06 38.63 22.01
C GLY A 88 26.19 39.26 22.82
N SER A 89 27.42 39.09 22.34
CA SER A 89 28.48 40.11 22.43
C SER A 89 29.55 39.87 21.35
N SER A 90 30.34 40.90 21.03
CA SER A 90 31.25 40.91 19.87
C SER A 90 32.66 40.43 20.22
N ALA A 91 32.92 39.12 20.13
CA ALA A 91 34.27 38.56 20.04
C ALA A 91 34.26 37.14 19.43
N TRP A 92 34.72 36.98 18.19
CA TRP A 92 34.92 35.65 17.59
C TRP A 92 36.24 35.03 18.06
N THR A 93 36.18 33.98 18.86
CA THR A 93 37.31 33.06 19.09
C THR A 93 36.76 31.67 19.43
N ILE A 94 36.75 30.77 18.43
CA ILE A 94 36.26 29.39 18.60
C ILE A 94 37.37 28.57 19.29
N PRO A 95 37.07 27.79 20.34
CA PRO A 95 38.01 26.82 20.90
C PRO A 95 38.30 25.71 19.88
N LYS A 96 39.57 25.42 19.59
CA LYS A 96 39.92 24.32 18.68
C LYS A 96 39.60 22.95 19.31
N PRO A 97 38.86 22.07 18.61
CA PRO A 97 38.84 20.64 18.95
C PRO A 97 40.28 20.10 18.94
N THR A 98 40.63 19.27 19.92
CA THR A 98 42.00 18.74 20.08
C THR A 98 42.02 17.26 20.39
N GLN A 99 41.64 16.45 19.39
CA GLN A 99 42.26 15.16 19.07
C GLN A 99 41.82 14.69 17.66
N ALA A 100 42.47 13.65 17.14
CA ALA A 100 42.31 13.23 15.74
C ALA A 100 40.91 12.68 15.46
N ALA A 101 40.32 13.11 14.34
CA ALA A 101 39.16 12.43 13.76
C ALA A 101 39.56 11.01 13.31
N LYS A 102 38.71 10.02 13.62
CA LYS A 102 38.79 8.67 13.01
C LYS A 102 38.17 8.73 11.58
N PRO A 103 38.54 7.82 10.66
CA PRO A 103 37.72 7.55 9.47
C PRO A 103 36.33 7.00 9.87
N GLY A 104 35.30 7.21 9.04
CA GLY A 104 33.92 6.73 9.28
C GLY A 104 32.95 7.78 9.84
N TYR A 105 33.12 9.07 9.50
CA TYR A 105 32.30 10.16 10.02
C TYR A 105 31.20 10.61 9.03
N TYR A 106 29.96 10.21 9.34
CA TYR A 106 28.66 10.69 8.85
C TYR A 106 28.35 10.60 7.33
N ASN A 107 27.31 9.82 7.01
CA ASN A 107 26.69 9.76 5.67
C ASN A 107 26.28 11.14 5.13
N ARG A 108 25.90 12.12 5.99
CA ARG A 108 25.57 13.50 5.56
C ARG A 108 26.69 14.22 4.77
N TYR A 109 27.95 13.81 4.94
CA TYR A 109 29.09 14.44 4.27
C TYR A 109 29.74 13.54 3.21
N ASP A 110 29.05 12.47 2.81
CA ASP A 110 29.48 11.54 1.76
C ASP A 110 28.93 11.98 0.38
N PRO A 111 29.79 12.50 -0.52
CA PRO A 111 29.35 12.98 -1.83
C PRO A 111 28.82 11.87 -2.72
N ALA A 112 29.15 10.61 -2.44
CA ALA A 112 28.69 9.46 -3.18
C ALA A 112 27.38 8.87 -2.63
N ILE A 113 26.92 9.30 -1.45
CA ILE A 113 25.53 9.12 -1.01
C ILE A 113 24.68 10.26 -1.57
N HIS A 114 25.14 11.51 -1.44
CA HIS A 114 24.39 12.71 -1.85
C HIS A 114 24.56 13.10 -3.32
N SER A 115 25.32 12.36 -4.12
CA SER A 115 25.54 12.63 -5.55
C SER A 115 26.04 14.05 -5.88
N ASP A 116 26.91 14.60 -5.03
CA ASP A 116 27.60 15.89 -5.21
C ASP A 116 29.13 15.68 -5.38
N GLY A 117 29.92 16.75 -5.26
CA GLY A 117 31.37 16.67 -5.03
C GLY A 117 32.24 16.07 -6.15
N GLU A 118 31.70 15.94 -7.36
CA GLU A 118 32.30 15.25 -8.52
C GLU A 118 32.62 13.75 -8.33
N GLN A 119 31.98 13.04 -7.38
CA GLN A 119 32.25 11.61 -7.09
C GLN A 119 31.15 10.66 -7.65
N LEU A 120 30.70 10.92 -8.88
CA LEU A 120 29.63 10.15 -9.53
C LEU A 120 30.00 8.67 -9.80
N ASP A 121 31.28 8.38 -10.01
CA ASP A 121 31.80 7.00 -10.10
C ASP A 121 31.56 6.23 -8.79
N ALA A 122 31.85 6.86 -7.64
CA ALA A 122 31.57 6.28 -6.33
C ALA A 122 30.06 6.19 -6.01
N VAL A 123 29.21 7.10 -6.54
CA VAL A 123 27.74 6.95 -6.46
C VAL A 123 27.30 5.63 -7.10
N GLN A 124 27.81 5.33 -8.30
CA GLN A 124 27.50 4.07 -8.98
C GLN A 124 27.95 2.88 -8.15
N GLN A 125 29.19 2.89 -7.62
CA GLN A 125 29.69 1.79 -6.79
C GLN A 125 28.83 1.57 -5.53
N LYS A 126 28.43 2.62 -4.81
CA LYS A 126 27.54 2.51 -3.64
C LYS A 126 26.14 2.03 -4.00
N LEU A 127 25.60 2.40 -5.16
CA LEU A 127 24.32 1.86 -5.63
C LEU A 127 24.43 0.37 -5.96
N LEU A 128 25.51 -0.08 -6.62
CA LEU A 128 25.75 -1.48 -6.94
C LEU A 128 25.98 -2.35 -5.69
N ASP A 129 26.73 -1.85 -4.71
CA ASP A 129 26.94 -2.52 -3.43
C ASP A 129 25.60 -2.73 -2.69
N ARG A 130 24.78 -1.67 -2.57
CA ARG A 130 23.41 -1.75 -2.02
C ARG A 130 22.49 -2.66 -2.84
N TYR A 131 22.60 -2.66 -4.17
CA TYR A 131 21.83 -3.55 -5.04
C TYR A 131 22.09 -5.04 -4.69
N SER A 132 23.36 -5.41 -4.49
CA SER A 132 23.72 -6.77 -4.11
C SER A 132 23.19 -7.15 -2.72
N LYS A 133 23.28 -6.23 -1.75
CA LYS A 133 22.76 -6.43 -0.38
C LYS A 133 21.24 -6.49 -0.33
N ILE A 134 20.53 -5.72 -1.16
CA ILE A 134 19.07 -5.81 -1.35
C ILE A 134 18.72 -7.23 -1.83
N SER A 135 19.38 -7.70 -2.89
CA SER A 135 19.14 -9.02 -3.46
C SER A 135 19.42 -10.14 -2.45
N ALA A 136 20.54 -10.07 -1.73
CA ALA A 136 20.90 -11.03 -0.69
C ALA A 136 19.98 -11.00 0.53
N SER A 137 19.47 -9.83 0.94
CA SER A 137 18.59 -9.71 2.12
C SER A 137 17.14 -10.11 1.84
N VAL A 138 16.71 -10.14 0.57
CA VAL A 138 15.39 -10.65 0.16
C VAL A 138 15.33 -12.19 0.21
N ILE A 139 16.47 -12.85 0.01
CA ILE A 139 16.59 -14.32 0.12
C ILE A 139 16.22 -14.75 1.55
N ASP A 140 16.89 -14.16 2.55
CA ASP A 140 16.68 -14.41 3.98
C ASP A 140 15.47 -13.64 4.57
N GLU A 141 14.57 -13.11 3.71
CA GLU A 141 13.30 -12.46 4.07
C GLU A 141 13.39 -11.25 5.02
N ALA A 142 14.54 -10.60 5.09
CA ALA A 142 14.81 -9.46 5.97
C ALA A 142 14.22 -8.14 5.43
N TYR A 143 12.94 -8.13 5.07
CA TYR A 143 12.27 -7.02 4.37
C TYR A 143 12.40 -5.64 5.04
N PRO A 144 12.41 -5.47 6.38
CA PRO A 144 12.71 -4.18 7.00
C PRO A 144 14.09 -3.63 6.62
N ALA A 145 15.12 -4.48 6.58
CA ALA A 145 16.46 -4.10 6.15
C ALA A 145 16.49 -3.81 4.64
N VAL A 146 15.80 -4.60 3.81
CA VAL A 146 15.67 -4.36 2.37
C VAL A 146 15.01 -3.00 2.09
N ARG A 147 13.91 -2.68 2.78
CA ARG A 147 13.20 -1.38 2.66
C ARG A 147 14.10 -0.21 3.04
N SER A 148 14.96 -0.39 4.05
CA SER A 148 15.98 0.59 4.44
C SER A 148 17.03 0.82 3.35
N LEU A 149 17.69 -0.26 2.88
CA LEU A 149 18.69 -0.20 1.80
C LEU A 149 18.10 0.41 0.51
N LEU A 150 16.87 0.04 0.16
CA LEU A 150 16.13 0.56 -0.98
C LEU A 150 15.86 2.06 -0.85
N GLY A 151 15.35 2.51 0.30
CA GLY A 151 15.13 3.94 0.55
C GLY A 151 16.42 4.77 0.46
N THR A 152 17.51 4.29 1.05
CA THR A 152 18.82 4.94 0.96
C THR A 152 19.41 4.89 -0.46
N SER A 153 19.11 3.86 -1.26
CA SER A 153 19.45 3.80 -2.70
C SER A 153 18.67 4.83 -3.52
N LEU A 154 17.35 4.92 -3.28
CA LEU A 154 16.48 5.91 -3.90
C LEU A 154 16.89 7.35 -3.53
N HIS A 155 17.43 7.58 -2.34
CA HIS A 155 18.04 8.87 -1.99
C HIS A 155 19.12 9.28 -2.99
N SER A 156 20.12 8.42 -3.21
CA SER A 156 21.22 8.71 -4.16
C SER A 156 20.71 8.89 -5.59
N ILE A 157 19.76 8.06 -6.03
CA ILE A 157 19.12 8.18 -7.36
C ILE A 157 18.39 9.53 -7.50
N GLN A 158 17.66 9.98 -6.48
CA GLN A 158 16.94 11.26 -6.51
C GLN A 158 17.89 12.45 -6.48
N LYS A 159 18.95 12.40 -5.65
CA LYS A 159 19.99 13.42 -5.63
C LYS A 159 20.75 13.54 -6.95
N PHE A 160 21.01 12.43 -7.64
CA PHE A 160 21.63 12.45 -8.98
C PHE A 160 20.90 13.41 -9.94
N TYR A 161 19.57 13.36 -10.02
CA TYR A 161 18.81 14.28 -10.89
C TYR A 161 18.71 15.70 -10.31
N ALA A 162 18.75 15.86 -8.99
CA ALA A 162 18.74 17.17 -8.35
C ALA A 162 20.08 17.92 -8.52
N HIS A 163 21.22 17.22 -8.48
CA HIS A 163 22.56 17.80 -8.36
C HIS A 163 23.38 17.70 -9.65
N SER A 164 23.25 16.63 -10.44
CA SER A 164 24.01 16.51 -11.70
C SER A 164 23.53 17.43 -12.82
N THR A 165 24.39 17.69 -13.80
CA THR A 165 24.10 18.46 -15.02
C THR A 165 23.20 17.73 -16.04
N TRP A 166 22.64 16.56 -15.69
CA TRP A 166 21.85 15.72 -16.59
C TRP A 166 20.65 16.45 -17.22
N ILE A 167 19.90 17.22 -16.42
CA ILE A 167 18.73 17.97 -16.88
C ILE A 167 19.15 19.18 -17.73
N GLU A 168 20.24 19.86 -17.35
CA GLU A 168 20.81 21.01 -18.05
C GLU A 168 21.38 20.67 -19.43
N GLN A 169 21.84 19.42 -19.63
CA GLN A 169 22.23 18.90 -20.94
C GLN A 169 21.03 18.71 -21.90
N GLY A 170 19.79 18.82 -21.39
CA GLY A 170 18.55 18.71 -22.18
C GLY A 170 17.92 17.32 -22.20
N ASN A 171 18.37 16.41 -21.33
CA ASN A 171 17.78 15.07 -21.22
C ASN A 171 16.40 15.15 -20.55
N THR A 172 15.36 14.65 -21.22
CA THR A 172 13.98 14.63 -20.73
C THR A 172 13.54 13.30 -20.12
N GLY A 173 14.48 12.36 -19.98
CA GLY A 173 14.27 11.02 -19.41
C GLY A 173 15.41 10.63 -18.47
N ILE A 174 15.46 9.36 -18.10
CA ILE A 174 16.37 8.82 -17.10
C ILE A 174 17.70 8.33 -17.69
N LEU A 175 18.70 8.15 -16.82
CA LEU A 175 19.87 7.33 -17.11
C LEU A 175 19.59 5.89 -16.67
N GLU A 176 19.24 5.02 -17.62
CA GLU A 176 18.84 3.62 -17.37
C GLU A 176 19.90 2.77 -16.64
N GLY A 177 21.19 3.07 -16.82
CA GLY A 177 22.29 2.34 -16.15
C GLY A 177 22.56 2.77 -14.70
N LEU A 178 21.87 3.78 -14.17
CA LEU A 178 22.14 4.33 -12.84
C LEU A 178 21.79 3.32 -11.73
N GLY A 179 22.82 2.80 -11.04
CA GLY A 179 22.70 1.78 -10.00
C GLY A 179 22.39 0.36 -10.48
N ILE A 180 22.39 0.10 -11.79
CA ILE A 180 22.05 -1.20 -12.36
C ILE A 180 23.32 -2.03 -12.65
N PRO A 181 23.42 -3.30 -12.21
CA PRO A 181 24.58 -4.16 -12.47
C PRO A 181 25.05 -4.18 -13.93
N GLY A 182 26.37 -4.31 -14.12
CA GLY A 182 27.02 -4.27 -15.43
C GLY A 182 27.18 -2.87 -16.05
N ASN A 183 26.59 -1.82 -15.48
CA ASN A 183 26.67 -0.45 -16.02
C ASN A 183 27.73 0.42 -15.31
N THR A 184 28.40 1.27 -16.10
CA THR A 184 29.45 2.21 -15.65
C THR A 184 29.23 3.60 -16.26
N PHE A 185 29.85 4.63 -15.69
CA PHE A 185 29.88 5.99 -16.27
C PHE A 185 31.02 6.18 -17.29
N ASP A 186 31.52 5.10 -17.90
CA ASP A 186 32.71 5.13 -18.76
C ASP A 186 32.54 6.07 -19.96
N GLY A 187 33.35 7.13 -19.99
CA GLY A 187 33.28 8.17 -21.04
C GLY A 187 32.11 9.15 -20.92
N MET A 188 31.31 9.10 -19.84
CA MET A 188 30.20 10.02 -19.58
C MET A 188 30.55 11.19 -18.66
N LEU A 189 31.48 10.99 -17.71
CA LEU A 189 31.86 12.02 -16.73
C LEU A 189 32.74 13.10 -17.36
N ALA A 190 32.60 14.34 -16.88
CA ALA A 190 33.43 15.45 -17.31
C ALA A 190 34.86 15.34 -16.77
N GLU A 191 35.83 15.41 -17.68
CA GLU A 191 37.26 15.26 -17.37
C GLU A 191 37.74 16.29 -16.33
N ALA A 192 38.78 15.96 -15.56
CA ALA A 192 39.24 16.78 -14.43
C ALA A 192 39.69 18.21 -14.84
N THR A 193 40.01 18.42 -16.12
CA THR A 193 40.39 19.72 -16.71
C THR A 193 39.35 20.28 -17.69
N GLU A 194 38.12 19.76 -17.67
CA GLU A 194 37.05 20.17 -18.59
C GLU A 194 36.25 21.37 -18.06
N ASP A 195 35.97 22.34 -18.93
CA ASP A 195 35.06 23.45 -18.66
C ASP A 195 33.62 22.98 -18.87
N VAL A 196 32.86 22.80 -17.78
CA VAL A 196 31.46 22.32 -17.77
C VAL A 196 30.46 23.45 -17.46
N CYS A 197 30.87 24.48 -16.73
CA CYS A 197 30.08 25.62 -16.30
C CYS A 197 30.80 26.95 -16.57
N THR A 198 30.02 27.96 -16.97
CA THR A 198 30.41 29.37 -16.96
C THR A 198 29.97 30.04 -15.64
N SER A 199 30.38 31.29 -15.40
CA SER A 199 30.01 32.00 -14.16
C SER A 199 28.60 32.59 -14.23
N CYS A 200 27.76 32.23 -13.26
CA CYS A 200 26.45 32.82 -13.03
C CYS A 200 26.52 34.33 -12.72
N PRO A 201 25.42 35.10 -12.91
CA PRO A 201 25.34 36.52 -12.57
C PRO A 201 25.57 36.86 -11.09
N SER A 202 25.42 35.86 -10.22
CA SER A 202 25.70 35.90 -8.78
C SER A 202 26.29 34.54 -8.36
N SER A 203 27.11 34.52 -7.30
CA SER A 203 27.50 33.26 -6.64
C SER A 203 26.36 32.66 -5.80
N GLN A 204 25.35 33.47 -5.48
CA GLN A 204 24.25 33.10 -4.60
C GLN A 204 22.91 33.57 -5.19
N GLY A 205 21.96 32.66 -5.26
CA GLY A 205 20.65 32.88 -5.87
C GLY A 205 20.51 32.32 -7.30
N TYR A 206 19.46 32.75 -8.00
CA TYR A 206 19.10 32.31 -9.35
C TYR A 206 20.27 32.25 -10.35
N CYS A 207 20.36 31.14 -11.07
CA CYS A 207 21.18 30.99 -12.27
C CYS A 207 20.41 30.18 -13.34
N SER A 208 20.83 30.30 -14.59
CA SER A 208 20.35 29.48 -15.70
C SER A 208 21.32 29.56 -16.87
N GLY A 209 21.48 28.47 -17.61
CA GLY A 209 22.33 28.43 -18.81
C GLY A 209 23.81 28.68 -18.56
N ASN A 210 24.30 28.39 -17.34
CA ASN A 210 25.74 28.36 -17.03
C ASN A 210 26.43 27.12 -17.62
N VAL A 211 25.76 25.96 -17.59
CA VAL A 211 26.26 24.68 -18.11
C VAL A 211 26.55 24.76 -19.61
N ILE A 212 27.70 24.22 -20.00
CA ILE A 212 28.24 24.24 -21.36
C ILE A 212 27.64 23.04 -22.12
N SER A 213 26.91 23.34 -23.20
CA SER A 213 26.28 22.31 -24.03
C SER A 213 27.33 21.40 -24.68
N GLY A 214 27.18 20.08 -24.47
CA GLY A 214 28.11 19.06 -24.96
C GLY A 214 29.32 18.79 -24.07
N ALA A 215 29.42 19.42 -22.89
CA ALA A 215 30.36 19.02 -21.85
C ALA A 215 29.86 17.76 -21.11
N GLY A 216 30.79 16.99 -20.54
CA GLY A 216 30.51 15.77 -19.79
C GLY A 216 29.65 15.98 -18.53
N LEU A 217 29.22 14.88 -17.93
CA LEU A 217 28.39 14.90 -16.73
C LEU A 217 29.18 15.34 -15.49
N SER A 218 28.61 16.25 -14.70
CA SER A 218 29.19 16.83 -13.49
C SER A 218 28.12 16.86 -12.41
N SER A 219 28.49 16.54 -11.16
CA SER A 219 27.62 16.73 -9.98
C SER A 219 27.81 18.08 -9.28
N GLY A 220 28.89 18.78 -9.63
CA GLY A 220 29.25 20.07 -9.07
C GLY A 220 29.96 19.91 -7.72
N TYR A 221 31.07 20.63 -7.56
CA TYR A 221 31.79 20.64 -6.30
C TYR A 221 30.94 21.23 -5.16
N TYR A 222 31.01 20.63 -3.98
CA TYR A 222 30.44 21.15 -2.74
C TYR A 222 31.59 21.48 -1.76
N THR A 223 31.51 22.61 -1.05
CA THR A 223 32.38 22.87 0.11
C THR A 223 31.54 23.26 1.33
N TYR A 224 31.42 22.39 2.34
CA TYR A 224 30.70 22.70 3.58
C TYR A 224 31.40 23.82 4.40
N PRO A 225 30.67 24.65 5.17
CA PRO A 225 31.28 25.72 5.97
C PRO A 225 32.04 25.25 7.23
N SER A 226 32.03 23.95 7.54
CA SER A 226 32.54 23.36 8.79
C SER A 226 33.73 22.43 8.56
N GLU A 227 34.77 22.53 9.40
CA GLU A 227 36.00 21.71 9.31
C GLU A 227 35.76 20.18 9.34
N LEU A 228 34.61 19.71 9.85
CA LEU A 228 34.28 18.28 9.99
C LEU A 228 34.18 17.51 8.66
N GLY A 229 33.54 18.09 7.63
CA GLY A 229 33.39 17.44 6.31
C GLY A 229 34.55 17.69 5.34
N ALA A 230 35.52 18.53 5.72
CA ALA A 230 36.58 19.02 4.82
C ALA A 230 37.67 17.98 4.47
N SER A 231 37.45 16.70 4.81
CA SER A 231 38.37 15.58 4.53
C SER A 231 37.80 14.49 3.61
N GLN A 232 36.48 14.50 3.33
CA GLN A 232 35.80 13.63 2.36
C GLN A 232 35.60 14.31 1.00
N LEU A 233 35.62 15.64 0.95
CA LEU A 233 35.38 16.44 -0.25
C LEU A 233 36.65 16.68 -1.06
N VAL A 234 36.56 16.55 -2.38
CA VAL A 234 37.58 17.03 -3.32
C VAL A 234 37.43 18.57 -3.45
N PRO A 235 38.49 19.37 -3.22
CA PRO A 235 38.40 20.82 -3.41
C PRO A 235 38.20 21.20 -4.88
N LYS A 236 37.28 22.14 -5.15
CA LYS A 236 37.06 22.70 -6.49
C LYS A 236 38.36 23.24 -7.10
N PRO A 237 38.70 22.90 -8.36
CA PRO A 237 39.86 23.45 -9.06
C PRO A 237 39.85 24.98 -9.07
N THR A 238 40.97 25.60 -8.69
CA THR A 238 41.09 27.07 -8.57
C THR A 238 41.21 27.81 -9.91
N THR A 239 41.16 27.08 -11.02
CA THR A 239 41.21 27.59 -12.40
C THR A 239 40.46 26.62 -13.30
N GLY A 240 39.56 27.13 -14.14
CA GLY A 240 38.75 26.31 -15.05
C GLY A 240 37.27 26.30 -14.69
N GLY A 241 36.44 26.03 -15.69
CA GLY A 241 34.99 26.14 -15.63
C GLY A 241 34.29 24.94 -14.99
N LYS A 242 34.73 24.44 -13.84
CA LYS A 242 34.01 23.32 -13.18
C LYS A 242 32.78 23.82 -12.42
N CYS A 243 31.69 23.06 -12.47
CA CYS A 243 30.46 23.41 -11.79
C CYS A 243 30.61 23.36 -10.26
N SER A 244 29.79 24.15 -9.57
CA SER A 244 29.53 24.03 -8.13
C SER A 244 28.14 23.46 -7.92
N HIS A 245 27.88 22.81 -6.79
CA HIS A 245 26.53 22.48 -6.37
C HIS A 245 25.69 23.76 -6.21
N GLY A 246 26.23 24.77 -5.50
CA GLY A 246 25.57 26.05 -5.25
C GLY A 246 24.64 26.07 -4.04
N GLY A 247 23.90 27.17 -3.90
CA GLY A 247 23.05 27.43 -2.73
C GLY A 247 23.82 28.03 -1.54
N LEU A 248 23.07 28.45 -0.51
CA LEU A 248 23.54 29.33 0.58
C LEU A 248 24.75 28.83 1.40
N LEU A 249 25.07 27.54 1.29
CA LEU A 249 25.98 26.83 2.19
C LEU A 249 27.16 26.16 1.47
N ASP A 250 27.12 26.07 0.15
CA ASP A 250 28.28 25.66 -0.65
C ASP A 250 29.23 26.85 -0.81
N VAL A 251 30.39 26.78 -0.17
CA VAL A 251 31.42 27.82 -0.23
C VAL A 251 32.09 27.87 -1.63
N SER A 252 32.09 26.77 -2.39
CA SER A 252 32.73 26.71 -3.72
C SER A 252 31.99 27.56 -4.78
N SER A 253 30.71 27.86 -4.53
CA SER A 253 29.87 28.75 -5.36
C SER A 253 30.46 30.15 -5.60
N TYR A 254 31.40 30.59 -4.77
CA TYR A 254 32.08 31.89 -4.86
C TYR A 254 33.33 31.90 -5.76
N ASP A 255 33.89 30.72 -6.08
CA ASP A 255 35.12 30.52 -6.87
C ASP A 255 34.91 30.73 -8.38
N GLU A 256 35.88 30.40 -9.24
CA GLU A 256 35.68 30.50 -10.70
C GLU A 256 34.59 29.52 -11.18
N ALA A 257 33.85 29.88 -12.24
CA ALA A 257 32.52 29.33 -12.54
C ALA A 257 31.56 29.43 -11.32
N LYS A 258 31.19 30.69 -11.01
CA LYS A 258 30.35 31.07 -9.87
C LYS A 258 28.92 30.55 -9.98
N GLY A 259 28.27 30.38 -8.83
CA GLY A 259 26.88 29.95 -8.69
C GLY A 259 26.80 28.45 -8.43
N GLY A 260 25.96 27.75 -9.17
CA GLY A 260 25.90 26.28 -9.12
C GLY A 260 24.78 25.69 -9.97
N VAL A 261 24.48 24.40 -9.76
CA VAL A 261 23.57 23.60 -10.60
C VAL A 261 22.50 22.82 -9.82
N ASN A 262 22.40 22.93 -8.50
CA ASN A 262 21.37 22.18 -7.75
C ASN A 262 19.95 22.68 -8.08
N LYS A 263 19.05 21.69 -8.25
CA LYS A 263 17.62 21.79 -8.64
C LYS A 263 16.69 21.35 -7.49
N ASP A 264 17.27 21.36 -6.31
CA ASP A 264 16.80 20.86 -5.01
C ASP A 264 15.40 21.34 -4.57
N THR A 265 15.03 22.60 -4.86
CA THR A 265 13.73 23.21 -4.48
C THR A 265 13.19 24.12 -5.58
N THR A 266 11.90 24.49 -5.51
CA THR A 266 11.30 25.58 -6.32
C THR A 266 11.77 26.99 -5.93
N SER A 267 12.64 27.13 -4.92
CA SER A 267 13.06 28.42 -4.35
C SER A 267 14.44 28.88 -4.87
N PRO A 268 14.53 30.06 -5.52
CA PRO A 268 15.81 30.63 -5.95
C PRO A 268 16.74 31.04 -4.79
N CYS A 269 16.31 30.90 -3.53
CA CYS A 269 17.16 31.17 -2.36
C CYS A 269 18.01 29.97 -1.93
N PHE A 270 17.61 28.74 -2.29
CA PHE A 270 18.29 27.50 -1.90
C PHE A 270 18.89 26.75 -3.10
N SER A 271 18.33 26.97 -4.30
CA SER A 271 18.74 26.30 -5.53
C SER A 271 18.93 27.35 -6.64
N PRO A 272 20.13 27.52 -7.25
CA PRO A 272 20.30 28.41 -8.39
C PRO A 272 19.40 28.00 -9.55
N HIS A 273 19.27 26.69 -9.82
CA HIS A 273 18.49 26.12 -10.92
C HIS A 273 17.08 25.68 -10.48
N HIS A 274 16.48 26.40 -9.53
CA HIS A 274 15.14 26.12 -9.00
C HIS A 274 14.02 26.01 -10.06
N ASN A 275 14.23 26.55 -11.26
CA ASN A 275 13.29 26.47 -12.37
C ASN A 275 13.29 25.11 -13.09
N LEU A 276 14.28 24.25 -12.85
CA LEU A 276 14.35 22.86 -13.36
C LEU A 276 13.97 21.83 -12.29
N HIS A 277 13.54 22.28 -11.10
CA HIS A 277 13.16 21.39 -9.99
C HIS A 277 12.04 20.41 -10.36
N ALA A 278 11.03 20.88 -11.12
CA ALA A 278 9.93 20.03 -11.55
C ALA A 278 10.42 18.90 -12.48
N ASP A 279 11.31 19.23 -13.42
CA ASP A 279 11.87 18.29 -14.41
C ASP A 279 12.81 17.28 -13.74
N ALA A 280 13.67 17.75 -12.83
CA ALA A 280 14.54 16.89 -12.01
C ALA A 280 13.73 15.92 -11.12
N ALA A 281 12.70 16.41 -10.44
CA ALA A 281 11.83 15.57 -9.62
C ALA A 281 11.02 14.57 -10.46
N GLU A 282 10.62 14.93 -11.68
CA GLU A 282 9.91 14.04 -12.60
C GLU A 282 10.83 12.93 -13.17
N ALA A 283 12.07 13.26 -13.54
CA ALA A 283 13.08 12.27 -13.90
C ALA A 283 13.42 11.34 -12.72
N ALA A 284 13.50 11.88 -11.50
CA ALA A 284 13.74 11.11 -10.29
C ALA A 284 12.58 10.15 -9.94
N VAL A 285 11.32 10.54 -10.20
CA VAL A 285 10.15 9.64 -10.13
C VAL A 285 10.27 8.51 -11.16
N GLN A 286 10.60 8.82 -12.41
CA GLN A 286 10.78 7.81 -13.47
C GLN A 286 11.93 6.84 -13.17
N ALA A 287 13.03 7.35 -12.58
CA ALA A 287 14.18 6.51 -12.22
C ALA A 287 13.88 5.63 -11.00
N THR A 288 13.05 6.10 -10.08
CA THR A 288 12.52 5.29 -8.97
C THR A 288 11.70 4.13 -9.52
N ASP A 289 10.78 4.38 -10.46
CA ASP A 289 9.96 3.34 -11.11
C ASP A 289 10.82 2.33 -11.90
N TYR A 290 11.76 2.79 -12.72
CA TYR A 290 12.67 1.92 -13.48
C TYR A 290 13.54 1.04 -12.59
N TYR A 291 14.14 1.61 -11.54
CA TYR A 291 14.97 0.87 -10.58
C TYR A 291 14.14 -0.19 -9.85
N LEU A 292 12.93 0.15 -9.43
CA LEU A 292 11.98 -0.79 -8.82
C LEU A 292 11.58 -1.93 -9.75
N LYS A 293 11.26 -1.65 -11.02
CA LYS A 293 10.99 -2.68 -12.03
C LYS A 293 12.21 -3.55 -12.36
N HIS A 294 13.43 -3.04 -12.17
CA HIS A 294 14.65 -3.85 -12.28
C HIS A 294 14.86 -4.76 -11.05
N ILE A 295 14.53 -4.30 -9.84
CA ILE A 295 14.51 -5.13 -8.62
C ILE A 295 13.46 -6.25 -8.74
N GLU A 296 12.23 -5.91 -9.16
CA GLU A 296 11.12 -6.84 -9.42
C GLU A 296 11.55 -8.04 -10.28
N ARG A 297 12.18 -7.76 -11.42
CA ARG A 297 12.67 -8.78 -12.37
C ARG A 297 13.69 -9.74 -11.78
N VAL A 298 14.48 -9.30 -10.80
CA VAL A 298 15.57 -10.10 -10.21
C VAL A 298 15.10 -10.88 -8.99
N ILE A 299 14.28 -10.29 -8.10
CA ILE A 299 13.77 -11.01 -6.93
C ILE A 299 12.51 -11.84 -7.22
N GLY A 300 11.82 -11.57 -8.33
CA GLY A 300 10.62 -12.28 -8.76
C GLY A 300 9.33 -11.81 -8.08
N VAL A 301 8.21 -12.03 -8.78
CA VAL A 301 6.86 -11.54 -8.44
C VAL A 301 6.48 -11.80 -6.97
N ILE A 302 6.70 -13.01 -6.47
CA ILE A 302 6.33 -13.41 -5.11
C ILE A 302 7.11 -12.60 -4.06
N LYS A 303 8.45 -12.57 -4.14
CA LYS A 303 9.29 -11.83 -3.19
C LYS A 303 9.10 -10.31 -3.34
N TYR A 304 8.72 -9.81 -4.52
CA TYR A 304 8.34 -8.42 -4.74
C TYR A 304 7.02 -8.04 -4.05
N ARG A 305 6.02 -8.94 -3.99
CA ARG A 305 4.81 -8.72 -3.19
C ARG A 305 5.14 -8.59 -1.69
N ILE A 306 6.05 -9.40 -1.15
CA ILE A 306 6.44 -9.30 0.27
C ILE A 306 7.28 -8.03 0.55
N LEU A 307 8.16 -7.63 -0.37
CA LEU A 307 8.88 -6.35 -0.27
C LEU A 307 7.95 -5.15 -0.03
N PHE A 308 6.75 -5.18 -0.62
CA PHE A 308 5.73 -4.15 -0.49
C PHE A 308 4.51 -4.52 0.37
N ASP A 309 4.50 -5.63 1.10
CA ASP A 309 3.33 -6.11 1.87
C ASP A 309 2.01 -6.13 1.04
N LEU A 310 2.10 -6.55 -0.22
CA LEU A 310 0.96 -6.63 -1.15
C LEU A 310 0.11 -7.89 -0.89
N TYR A 311 -0.51 -8.00 0.28
CA TYR A 311 -1.31 -9.17 0.68
C TYR A 311 -2.66 -8.82 1.29
N GLN A 312 -3.61 -9.73 1.16
CA GLN A 312 -4.97 -9.55 1.70
C GLN A 312 -5.10 -9.93 3.19
N GLY A 313 -4.13 -10.67 3.74
CA GLY A 313 -4.23 -11.33 5.04
C GLY A 313 -3.43 -10.68 6.17
N THR A 314 -3.73 -11.13 7.39
CA THR A 314 -3.00 -10.80 8.63
C THR A 314 -1.81 -11.73 8.85
N SER A 315 -1.01 -11.48 9.88
CA SER A 315 -0.08 -12.46 10.46
C SER A 315 -0.63 -12.97 11.80
N LEU A 316 -0.43 -14.26 12.11
CA LEU A 316 -0.83 -14.86 13.39
C LEU A 316 0.40 -15.36 14.12
N SER A 317 0.79 -14.67 15.19
CA SER A 317 1.96 -15.03 15.99
C SER A 317 1.55 -15.58 17.36
N ILE A 318 2.04 -16.77 17.69
CA ILE A 318 1.83 -17.44 18.98
C ILE A 318 3.18 -17.49 19.71
N SER A 319 3.22 -16.98 20.94
CA SER A 319 4.34 -17.14 21.87
C SER A 319 3.85 -17.98 23.05
N ILE A 320 4.38 -19.19 23.23
CA ILE A 320 3.83 -20.14 24.20
C ILE A 320 4.86 -20.72 25.15
N ASP A 321 4.51 -20.64 26.43
CA ASP A 321 5.14 -21.35 27.52
C ASP A 321 4.91 -22.87 27.37
N THR A 322 6.00 -23.63 27.38
CA THR A 322 5.99 -25.09 27.18
C THR A 322 6.34 -25.87 28.44
N THR A 323 6.29 -25.22 29.61
CA THR A 323 6.68 -25.80 30.91
C THR A 323 5.81 -26.98 31.36
N GLY A 324 6.22 -27.65 32.43
CA GLY A 324 5.47 -28.76 33.02
C GLY A 324 4.12 -28.38 33.67
N SER A 325 3.89 -27.10 34.00
CA SER A 325 2.64 -26.60 34.59
C SER A 325 1.55 -26.34 33.54
N MET A 326 1.94 -25.81 32.38
CA MET A 326 1.08 -25.54 31.20
C MET A 326 0.39 -26.79 30.59
N GLY A 327 0.52 -27.97 31.20
CA GLY A 327 0.15 -29.24 30.57
C GLY A 327 -1.35 -29.52 30.38
N ASP A 328 -2.22 -28.99 31.24
CA ASP A 328 -3.67 -28.99 30.99
C ASP A 328 -4.06 -27.92 29.96
N ASP A 329 -3.30 -26.83 29.91
CA ASP A 329 -3.65 -25.58 29.24
C ASP A 329 -3.19 -25.57 27.76
N ILE A 330 -2.08 -26.22 27.43
CA ILE A 330 -1.56 -26.38 26.04
C ILE A 330 -2.59 -27.08 25.12
N GLU A 331 -3.32 -28.08 25.60
CA GLU A 331 -4.32 -28.77 24.79
C GLU A 331 -5.52 -27.84 24.47
N ALA A 332 -5.89 -26.94 25.38
CA ALA A 332 -6.89 -25.90 25.10
C ALA A 332 -6.38 -24.87 24.07
N VAL A 333 -5.08 -24.53 24.09
CA VAL A 333 -4.48 -23.66 23.06
C VAL A 333 -4.46 -24.33 21.69
N LYS A 334 -4.22 -25.65 21.58
CA LYS A 334 -4.26 -26.39 20.31
C LYS A 334 -5.64 -26.32 19.65
N ASP A 335 -6.69 -26.69 20.39
CA ASP A 335 -8.08 -26.61 19.93
C ASP A 335 -8.45 -25.17 19.52
N GLN A 336 -7.95 -24.18 20.25
CA GLN A 336 -8.20 -22.78 19.96
C GLN A 336 -7.47 -22.27 18.69
N VAL A 337 -6.19 -22.60 18.51
CA VAL A 337 -5.45 -22.18 17.31
C VAL A 337 -6.04 -22.85 16.05
N ALA A 338 -6.48 -24.11 16.15
CA ALA A 338 -7.25 -24.76 15.09
C ALA A 338 -8.53 -23.99 14.72
N ARG A 339 -9.27 -23.43 15.70
CA ARG A 339 -10.44 -22.59 15.44
C ARG A 339 -10.09 -21.24 14.80
N ILE A 340 -8.94 -20.63 15.11
CA ILE A 340 -8.51 -19.37 14.49
C ILE A 340 -8.12 -19.61 13.03
N VAL A 341 -7.22 -20.57 12.78
CA VAL A 341 -6.70 -20.92 11.44
C VAL A 341 -7.84 -21.31 10.49
N ALA A 342 -8.87 -22.01 10.98
CA ALA A 342 -10.02 -22.41 10.17
C ALA A 342 -10.98 -21.26 9.77
N ASN A 343 -10.84 -20.05 10.36
CA ASN A 343 -11.74 -18.92 10.12
C ASN A 343 -11.03 -17.61 9.68
N THR A 344 -9.69 -17.56 9.72
CA THR A 344 -8.90 -16.36 9.39
C THR A 344 -8.07 -16.54 8.13
N VAL A 345 -8.08 -15.55 7.23
CA VAL A 345 -7.18 -15.50 6.08
C VAL A 345 -5.87 -14.86 6.53
N THR A 346 -4.93 -15.71 6.93
CA THR A 346 -3.61 -15.32 7.41
C THR A 346 -2.56 -15.63 6.35
N GLU A 347 -1.61 -14.73 6.14
CA GLU A 347 -0.51 -14.87 5.17
C GLU A 347 0.66 -15.68 5.73
N VAL A 348 0.98 -15.46 7.01
CA VAL A 348 2.08 -16.13 7.70
C VAL A 348 1.72 -16.43 9.14
N TYR A 349 2.03 -17.67 9.54
CA TYR A 349 1.82 -18.21 10.87
C TYR A 349 3.18 -18.39 11.56
N ILE A 350 3.27 -17.95 12.82
CA ILE A 350 4.51 -17.93 13.60
C ILE A 350 4.26 -18.57 14.96
N LEU A 351 5.16 -19.47 15.39
CA LEU A 351 5.13 -20.14 16.68
C LEU A 351 6.51 -20.03 17.36
N SER A 352 6.59 -19.22 18.40
CA SER A 352 7.73 -19.13 19.31
C SER A 352 7.41 -19.92 20.60
N GLN A 353 8.35 -20.76 21.04
CA GLN A 353 8.23 -21.53 22.28
C GLN A 353 9.20 -20.99 23.33
N PHE A 354 8.83 -21.01 24.62
CA PHE A 354 9.77 -20.74 25.72
C PHE A 354 9.61 -21.72 26.88
N ASN A 355 10.70 -21.89 27.65
CA ASN A 355 10.85 -22.83 28.76
C ASN A 355 12.10 -22.43 29.60
N ASP A 356 12.35 -23.17 30.68
CA ASP A 356 13.59 -23.07 31.46
C ASP A 356 14.55 -24.23 31.12
N PRO A 357 15.79 -24.00 30.68
CA PRO A 357 16.52 -22.72 30.63
C PRO A 357 16.70 -22.19 29.18
N GLY A 358 15.65 -22.17 28.34
CA GLY A 358 15.81 -21.82 26.92
C GLY A 358 14.54 -21.37 26.19
N CYS A 359 14.72 -20.39 25.31
CA CYS A 359 13.71 -19.78 24.45
C CYS A 359 14.00 -20.07 22.95
N GLY A 360 12.96 -20.34 22.18
CA GLY A 360 13.01 -20.84 20.81
C GLY A 360 13.15 -22.37 20.72
N PRO A 361 13.22 -22.95 19.49
CA PRO A 361 13.24 -22.24 18.20
C PRO A 361 11.90 -21.59 17.85
N VAL A 362 11.92 -20.74 16.82
CA VAL A 362 10.72 -20.22 16.17
C VAL A 362 10.39 -21.10 14.97
N TYR A 363 9.11 -21.32 14.72
CA TYR A 363 8.58 -21.95 13.51
C TYR A 363 7.77 -20.91 12.72
N LYS A 364 7.95 -20.87 11.40
CA LYS A 364 7.33 -19.90 10.49
C LYS A 364 6.91 -20.63 9.22
N THR A 365 5.67 -20.47 8.79
CA THR A 365 5.15 -21.00 7.51
C THR A 365 3.97 -20.16 7.02
N SER A 366 3.67 -20.22 5.73
CA SER A 366 2.42 -19.71 5.14
C SER A 366 1.36 -20.80 4.94
N ASP A 367 1.69 -22.07 5.19
CA ASP A 367 0.76 -23.19 5.07
C ASP A 367 0.01 -23.42 6.41
N PRO A 368 -1.35 -23.39 6.40
CA PRO A 368 -2.14 -23.56 7.62
C PRO A 368 -2.07 -24.98 8.18
N ASP A 369 -1.95 -26.02 7.35
CA ASP A 369 -1.88 -27.41 7.80
C ASP A 369 -0.50 -27.68 8.44
N GLU A 370 0.60 -27.17 7.85
CA GLU A 370 1.93 -27.23 8.46
C GLU A 370 2.00 -26.52 9.82
N PHE A 371 1.32 -25.36 9.94
CA PHE A 371 1.28 -24.64 11.21
C PHE A 371 0.49 -25.40 12.27
N LEU A 372 -0.65 -26.01 11.90
CA LEU A 372 -1.43 -26.83 12.81
C LEU A 372 -0.70 -28.10 13.22
N ASP A 373 0.10 -28.73 12.35
CA ASP A 373 0.98 -29.84 12.75
C ASP A 373 2.05 -29.40 13.77
N ALA A 374 2.65 -28.21 13.59
CA ALA A 374 3.61 -27.64 14.54
C ALA A 374 2.97 -27.31 15.91
N ILE A 375 1.75 -26.76 15.92
CA ILE A 375 0.94 -26.51 17.12
C ILE A 375 0.56 -27.84 17.81
N ASN A 376 0.11 -28.84 17.06
CA ASN A 376 -0.26 -30.15 17.59
C ASN A 376 0.95 -30.89 18.22
N ALA A 377 2.16 -30.63 17.72
CA ALA A 377 3.41 -31.19 18.23
C ALA A 377 3.88 -30.58 19.58
N LEU A 378 3.27 -29.49 20.06
CA LEU A 378 3.58 -28.91 21.37
C LEU A 378 3.35 -29.91 22.52
N TYR A 379 4.28 -29.96 23.50
CA TYR A 379 4.14 -30.82 24.68
C TYR A 379 4.76 -30.19 25.94
N PRO A 380 4.08 -30.27 27.11
CA PRO A 380 4.58 -29.75 28.37
C PRO A 380 5.81 -30.52 28.87
N ASN A 381 6.88 -29.82 29.20
CA ASN A 381 8.10 -30.38 29.80
C ASN A 381 8.90 -29.28 30.52
N GLY A 382 9.87 -29.62 31.39
CA GLY A 382 10.76 -28.61 31.98
C GLY A 382 10.11 -27.76 33.08
N GLY A 383 10.49 -26.48 33.17
CA GLY A 383 10.21 -25.56 34.29
C GLY A 383 11.08 -25.84 35.52
N GLY A 384 12.36 -25.43 35.49
CA GLY A 384 13.35 -25.79 36.52
C GLY A 384 13.29 -24.95 37.79
N ASP A 385 12.98 -23.66 37.68
CA ASP A 385 12.51 -22.82 38.78
C ASP A 385 11.28 -22.00 38.36
N GLY A 386 10.56 -21.42 39.33
CA GLY A 386 9.17 -20.99 39.14
C GLY A 386 8.89 -19.83 38.17
N PRO A 387 9.84 -18.91 37.88
CA PRO A 387 9.66 -17.90 36.83
C PRO A 387 10.35 -18.32 35.51
N GLU A 388 9.86 -17.81 34.38
CA GLU A 388 10.17 -18.31 33.03
C GLU A 388 10.78 -17.26 32.08
N LEU A 389 11.19 -17.69 30.88
CA LEU A 389 11.87 -16.84 29.87
C LEU A 389 10.91 -16.21 28.85
N PHE A 390 9.88 -15.52 29.37
CA PHE A 390 8.81 -14.91 28.58
C PHE A 390 9.34 -13.84 27.61
N TRP A 391 10.21 -12.94 28.05
CA TRP A 391 10.61 -11.79 27.23
C TRP A 391 11.48 -12.22 26.06
N CYS A 392 12.33 -13.24 26.23
CA CYS A 392 13.05 -13.86 25.13
C CYS A 392 12.11 -14.59 24.16
N GLY A 393 11.11 -15.31 24.66
CA GLY A 393 10.09 -15.97 23.83
C GLY A 393 9.33 -14.97 22.96
N LEU A 394 8.91 -13.85 23.55
CA LEU A 394 8.25 -12.74 22.85
C LEU A 394 9.20 -12.01 21.89
N GLN A 395 10.46 -11.74 22.26
CA GLN A 395 11.46 -11.15 21.36
C GLN A 395 11.62 -11.99 20.10
N LYS A 396 11.72 -13.32 20.26
CA LYS A 396 11.87 -14.27 19.15
C LYS A 396 10.64 -14.36 18.26
N ALA A 397 9.42 -14.23 18.82
CA ALA A 397 8.22 -14.08 18.01
C ALA A 397 8.30 -12.78 17.18
N LEU A 398 8.54 -11.65 17.85
CA LEU A 398 8.57 -10.32 17.23
C LEU A 398 9.62 -10.15 16.13
N SER A 399 10.81 -10.77 16.24
CA SER A 399 11.81 -10.76 15.15
C SER A 399 11.28 -11.36 13.83
N GLU A 400 10.33 -12.31 13.90
CA GLU A 400 9.71 -12.93 12.71
C GLU A 400 8.32 -12.34 12.37
N THR A 401 7.61 -11.76 13.35
CA THR A 401 6.28 -11.16 13.15
C THR A 401 6.37 -9.94 12.23
N PRO A 402 5.70 -9.94 11.05
CA PRO A 402 5.60 -8.75 10.21
C PRO A 402 4.95 -7.59 10.96
N ASP A 403 5.42 -6.37 10.68
CA ASP A 403 4.89 -5.15 11.29
C ASP A 403 3.35 -5.09 11.22
N TYR A 404 2.74 -4.61 12.30
CA TYR A 404 1.29 -4.53 12.53
C TYR A 404 0.59 -5.91 12.65
N GLY A 405 1.31 -6.93 13.10
CA GLY A 405 0.77 -8.25 13.42
C GLY A 405 0.21 -8.38 14.85
N ASP A 406 -0.71 -9.33 15.06
CA ASP A 406 -1.18 -9.73 16.38
C ASP A 406 -0.28 -10.85 16.96
N VAL A 407 0.12 -10.69 18.23
CA VAL A 407 0.94 -11.65 18.97
C VAL A 407 0.22 -12.11 20.23
N PHE A 408 -0.11 -13.40 20.32
CA PHE A 408 -0.78 -14.00 21.46
C PHE A 408 0.21 -14.77 22.34
N CYS A 409 0.38 -14.33 23.58
CA CYS A 409 1.32 -14.88 24.54
C CYS A 409 0.60 -15.69 25.62
N PHE A 410 1.00 -16.94 25.85
CA PHE A 410 0.37 -17.85 26.84
C PHE A 410 1.40 -18.30 27.89
N THR A 411 1.11 -18.13 29.19
CA THR A 411 1.96 -18.61 30.31
C THR A 411 1.16 -18.69 31.64
N ASP A 412 1.61 -19.50 32.60
CA ASP A 412 1.09 -19.55 33.98
C ASP A 412 2.05 -18.93 35.04
N ALA A 413 3.12 -18.27 34.58
CA ALA A 413 4.28 -17.87 35.39
C ALA A 413 4.60 -16.36 35.42
N GLU A 414 5.45 -15.96 36.37
CA GLU A 414 6.19 -14.67 36.33
C GLU A 414 7.42 -14.84 35.42
N ALA A 415 7.95 -13.78 34.81
CA ALA A 415 9.17 -13.86 33.98
C ALA A 415 10.43 -13.51 34.79
N LYS A 416 11.58 -14.14 34.48
CA LYS A 416 12.90 -13.85 35.11
C LYS A 416 13.90 -13.09 34.24
N ASP A 417 13.58 -12.86 32.96
CA ASP A 417 14.40 -12.15 31.97
C ASP A 417 13.97 -10.67 31.80
N GLY A 418 13.57 -10.02 32.91
CA GLY A 418 13.03 -8.66 32.93
C GLY A 418 13.99 -7.56 32.46
N GLU A 419 15.29 -7.85 32.30
CA GLU A 419 16.24 -6.96 31.61
C GLU A 419 15.92 -6.76 30.12
N LEU A 420 15.19 -7.71 29.50
CA LEU A 420 14.76 -7.61 28.11
C LEU A 420 13.49 -6.76 27.94
N MET A 421 12.64 -6.65 28.98
CA MET A 421 11.32 -6.00 28.95
C MET A 421 11.30 -4.67 28.20
N ASP A 422 12.15 -3.73 28.59
CA ASP A 422 12.17 -2.38 28.00
C ASP A 422 12.52 -2.41 26.49
N GLY A 423 13.44 -3.30 26.09
CA GLY A 423 13.84 -3.49 24.69
C GLY A 423 12.76 -4.18 23.86
N VAL A 424 12.09 -5.20 24.44
CA VAL A 424 11.03 -5.98 23.78
C VAL A 424 9.75 -5.16 23.60
N ILE A 425 9.37 -4.35 24.60
CA ILE A 425 8.30 -3.34 24.45
C ILE A 425 8.69 -2.32 23.36
N SER A 426 9.93 -1.84 23.36
CA SER A 426 10.44 -0.92 22.32
C SER A 426 10.49 -1.55 20.91
N LEU A 427 10.54 -2.87 20.80
CA LEU A 427 10.46 -3.60 19.52
C LEU A 427 9.01 -3.69 19.07
N ALA A 428 8.13 -4.25 19.91
CA ALA A 428 6.69 -4.38 19.65
C ALA A 428 6.06 -3.03 19.28
N GLN A 429 6.40 -1.94 19.97
CA GLN A 429 5.91 -0.60 19.65
C GLN A 429 6.33 -0.07 18.27
N ARG A 430 7.54 -0.39 17.81
CA ARG A 430 8.03 0.12 16.51
C ARG A 430 7.54 -0.68 15.33
N GLN A 431 7.49 -2.00 15.48
CA GLN A 431 6.72 -2.85 14.57
C GLN A 431 5.21 -2.60 14.70
N ASN A 432 4.77 -1.91 15.76
CA ASN A 432 3.38 -1.69 16.15
C ASN A 432 2.58 -3.02 16.25
N ASN A 433 3.25 -4.08 16.68
CA ASN A 433 2.69 -5.40 16.88
C ASN A 433 1.87 -5.39 18.18
N LYS A 434 0.60 -5.79 18.08
CA LYS A 434 -0.34 -5.79 19.21
C LYS A 434 -0.15 -7.06 20.02
N VAL A 435 0.32 -6.93 21.27
CA VAL A 435 0.65 -8.10 22.10
C VAL A 435 -0.47 -8.36 23.11
N THR A 436 -1.18 -9.48 22.95
CA THR A 436 -2.17 -9.96 23.91
C THR A 436 -1.53 -11.00 24.82
N VAL A 437 -1.60 -10.82 26.13
CA VAL A 437 -1.02 -11.73 27.13
C VAL A 437 -2.14 -12.44 27.88
N ILE A 438 -2.06 -13.77 27.93
CA ILE A 438 -3.11 -14.67 28.42
C ILE A 438 -2.51 -15.51 29.54
N LEU A 439 -2.95 -15.24 30.77
CA LEU A 439 -2.40 -15.80 32.01
C LEU A 439 -3.38 -16.78 32.66
N SER A 440 -2.92 -17.97 33.03
CA SER A 440 -3.66 -18.89 33.90
C SER A 440 -3.14 -18.86 35.34
N ASP A 441 -4.03 -19.06 36.32
CA ASP A 441 -3.75 -19.49 37.71
C ASP A 441 -2.67 -18.74 38.53
N ILE A 442 -2.31 -17.49 38.19
CA ILE A 442 -1.40 -16.65 39.02
C ILE A 442 -2.15 -16.04 40.22
N LEU A 443 -3.41 -15.61 40.03
CA LEU A 443 -4.18 -14.85 41.02
C LEU A 443 -4.49 -15.65 42.30
N THR A 444 -4.59 -16.98 42.21
CA THR A 444 -4.87 -17.89 43.33
C THR A 444 -3.67 -18.05 44.28
N LYS A 445 -2.44 -17.96 43.76
CA LYS A 445 -1.21 -18.31 44.49
C LYS A 445 -0.61 -17.13 45.27
N ASN A 446 -0.87 -15.89 44.85
CA ASN A 446 -0.13 -14.72 45.32
C ASN A 446 -0.63 -14.11 46.66
N GLN A 447 -1.83 -14.45 47.14
CA GLN A 447 -2.32 -13.97 48.45
C GLN A 447 -1.68 -14.67 49.66
N GLU A 448 -0.98 -15.80 49.50
CA GLU A 448 -0.42 -16.58 50.63
C GLU A 448 1.11 -16.50 50.82
N LYS A 449 1.88 -15.86 49.91
CA LYS A 449 3.35 -16.06 49.85
C LYS A 449 4.27 -14.83 49.84
N GLN A 450 3.77 -13.60 49.85
CA GLN A 450 4.63 -12.41 49.71
C GLN A 450 5.56 -12.08 50.91
N GLU A 451 5.34 -12.63 52.12
CA GLU A 451 6.07 -12.16 53.32
C GLU A 451 7.49 -12.74 53.54
N GLU A 452 7.85 -13.93 53.02
CA GLU A 452 9.02 -14.69 53.56
C GLU A 452 10.35 -14.68 52.76
N ARG A 453 10.46 -14.07 51.57
CA ARG A 453 11.68 -14.19 50.72
C ARG A 453 12.29 -12.86 50.27
N LYS A 454 13.02 -12.18 51.17
CA LYS A 454 13.95 -11.09 50.79
C LYS A 454 15.34 -11.63 50.47
N GLY A 455 15.78 -11.41 49.23
CA GLY A 455 17.14 -11.64 48.73
C GLY A 455 17.45 -10.65 47.61
N GLU A 456 18.74 -10.38 47.37
CA GLU A 456 19.20 -9.51 46.29
C GLU A 456 18.98 -10.20 44.93
N GLY A 457 18.55 -9.44 43.91
CA GLY A 457 18.23 -9.96 42.56
C GLY A 457 16.75 -9.90 42.14
N ARG A 458 15.86 -9.32 42.95
CA ARG A 458 14.41 -9.28 42.67
C ARG A 458 13.95 -8.24 41.62
N ASP A 459 14.78 -7.28 41.23
CA ASP A 459 14.39 -6.19 40.32
C ASP A 459 14.29 -6.61 38.84
N LEU A 460 14.54 -7.88 38.52
CA LEU A 460 14.46 -8.47 37.17
C LEU A 460 13.36 -9.52 37.02
N ILE A 461 12.59 -9.80 38.08
CA ILE A 461 11.41 -10.68 37.99
C ILE A 461 10.18 -9.82 37.72
N THR A 462 9.50 -10.06 36.60
CA THR A 462 8.30 -9.30 36.19
C THR A 462 7.08 -10.20 36.13
N GLY A 463 6.11 -9.95 37.02
CA GLY A 463 4.78 -10.55 36.94
C GLY A 463 3.78 -9.62 36.24
N ILE A 464 2.54 -9.62 36.74
CA ILE A 464 1.38 -8.85 36.23
C ILE A 464 1.75 -7.40 35.85
N ASP A 465 2.43 -6.64 36.72
CA ASP A 465 2.79 -5.23 36.47
C ASP A 465 3.63 -5.03 35.18
N GLY A 466 4.49 -6.00 34.83
CA GLY A 466 5.30 -5.96 33.62
C GLY A 466 4.53 -6.35 32.36
N TYR A 467 3.65 -7.35 32.49
CA TYR A 467 2.74 -7.74 31.41
C TYR A 467 1.69 -6.66 31.12
N GLN A 468 1.19 -5.98 32.15
CA GLN A 468 0.29 -4.83 32.03
C GLN A 468 0.96 -3.71 31.22
N ARG A 469 2.16 -3.28 31.64
CA ARG A 469 2.96 -2.27 30.93
C ARG A 469 3.25 -2.62 29.46
N LEU A 470 3.36 -3.91 29.11
CA LEU A 470 3.49 -4.37 27.72
C LEU A 470 2.19 -4.23 26.92
N VAL A 471 1.04 -4.61 27.49
CA VAL A 471 -0.24 -4.52 26.76
C VAL A 471 -0.66 -3.07 26.58
N ASP A 472 -0.49 -2.22 27.60
CA ASP A 472 -0.79 -0.78 27.53
C ASP A 472 0.08 -0.09 26.46
N ALA A 473 1.37 -0.42 26.46
CA ALA A 473 2.35 0.07 25.50
C ALA A 473 2.10 -0.42 24.06
N THR A 474 1.34 -1.49 23.83
CA THR A 474 1.10 -2.07 22.49
C THR A 474 -0.35 -1.99 22.01
N GLY A 475 -1.26 -1.42 22.80
CA GLY A 475 -2.70 -1.48 22.50
C GLY A 475 -3.28 -2.90 22.59
N GLY A 476 -2.59 -3.77 23.32
CA GLY A 476 -2.93 -5.16 23.54
C GLY A 476 -3.96 -5.36 24.65
N LEU A 477 -4.05 -6.59 25.17
CA LEU A 477 -4.92 -6.94 26.29
C LEU A 477 -4.22 -7.90 27.24
N LEU A 478 -4.36 -7.65 28.54
CA LEU A 478 -4.00 -8.61 29.59
C LEU A 478 -5.26 -9.37 30.01
N ILE A 479 -5.24 -10.68 29.82
CA ILE A 479 -6.35 -11.59 30.12
C ILE A 479 -5.86 -12.53 31.21
N SER A 480 -6.64 -12.68 32.29
CA SER A 480 -6.33 -13.58 33.40
C SER A 480 -7.54 -14.44 33.73
N ALA A 481 -7.36 -15.75 33.76
CA ALA A 481 -8.40 -16.74 33.99
C ALA A 481 -7.96 -17.80 35.01
N GLU A 482 -8.92 -18.48 35.66
CA GLU A 482 -8.59 -19.58 36.60
C GLU A 482 -7.98 -20.79 35.86
N LYS A 483 -8.40 -21.01 34.61
CA LYS A 483 -7.84 -21.93 33.59
C LYS A 483 -8.17 -21.37 32.21
N PHE A 484 -7.52 -21.86 31.15
CA PHE A 484 -7.91 -21.51 29.78
C PHE A 484 -9.25 -22.18 29.38
N ASP A 485 -10.37 -21.51 29.63
CA ASP A 485 -11.68 -21.95 29.14
C ASP A 485 -11.81 -21.68 27.63
N ILE A 486 -12.02 -22.75 26.88
CA ILE A 486 -12.00 -22.79 25.42
C ILE A 486 -13.08 -21.87 24.83
N ASP A 487 -14.27 -21.81 25.43
CA ASP A 487 -15.37 -21.00 24.89
C ASP A 487 -15.24 -19.50 25.21
N GLU A 488 -14.45 -19.12 26.21
CA GLU A 488 -14.20 -17.70 26.53
C GLU A 488 -13.05 -17.12 25.69
N ILE A 489 -11.94 -17.85 25.57
CA ILE A 489 -10.77 -17.41 24.79
C ILE A 489 -11.08 -17.41 23.29
N ALA A 490 -11.94 -18.34 22.81
CA ALA A 490 -12.30 -18.44 21.40
C ALA A 490 -12.80 -17.14 20.79
N ASN A 491 -13.74 -16.50 21.47
CA ASN A 491 -14.38 -15.29 20.98
C ASN A 491 -13.46 -14.07 21.07
N ILE A 492 -12.51 -14.04 22.02
CA ILE A 492 -11.59 -12.91 22.25
C ILE A 492 -10.49 -12.83 21.17
N ILE A 493 -9.96 -13.98 20.74
CA ILE A 493 -8.91 -14.01 19.73
C ILE A 493 -9.49 -13.85 18.32
N GLY A 494 -10.55 -14.59 17.97
CA GLY A 494 -11.14 -14.52 16.62
C GLY A 494 -11.57 -13.10 16.23
N SER A 495 -12.20 -12.38 17.17
CA SER A 495 -12.62 -10.98 17.02
C SER A 495 -11.48 -9.97 16.88
N SER A 496 -10.23 -10.33 17.22
CA SER A 496 -9.07 -9.42 17.11
C SER A 496 -8.44 -9.44 15.71
N VAL A 497 -8.56 -10.56 14.98
CA VAL A 497 -7.85 -10.82 13.71
C VAL A 497 -8.70 -10.44 12.48
N GLU A 498 -10.01 -10.25 12.63
CA GLU A 498 -10.89 -9.76 11.55
C GLU A 498 -10.64 -8.27 11.25
N ASN A 499 -10.20 -7.92 10.02
CA ASN A 499 -9.92 -6.52 9.67
C ASN A 499 -10.07 -6.18 8.17
N ALA A 500 -10.98 -5.24 7.85
CA ALA A 500 -11.18 -4.66 6.52
C ALA A 500 -10.72 -3.17 6.48
N THR A 501 -11.36 -2.25 5.73
CA THR A 501 -10.81 -0.87 5.45
C THR A 501 -11.81 0.25 5.04
N VAL A 502 -11.72 1.57 5.38
CA VAL A 502 -11.97 2.82 4.54
C VAL A 502 -11.55 4.15 5.29
N SER A 503 -11.71 5.37 4.68
CA SER A 503 -10.57 6.23 4.19
C SER A 503 -11.10 7.44 3.25
N TYR A 504 -11.05 8.83 3.17
CA TYR A 504 -10.48 10.14 3.74
C TYR A 504 -11.25 11.50 3.34
N GLY A 505 -10.69 12.75 3.49
CA GLY A 505 -11.04 14.04 2.76
C GLY A 505 -10.48 15.45 3.24
N VAL A 506 -9.95 16.39 2.37
CA VAL A 506 -8.91 17.54 2.51
C VAL A 506 -9.31 19.04 2.84
N CYS A 507 -8.54 20.16 3.10
CA CYS A 507 -7.13 20.68 3.44
C CYS A 507 -7.23 22.10 4.15
N SER A 508 -6.27 22.94 4.67
CA SER A 508 -4.76 23.08 4.76
C SER A 508 -4.24 24.27 5.67
N GLU A 509 -2.96 24.30 6.13
CA GLU A 509 -2.09 25.45 6.66
C GLU A 509 -1.90 25.72 8.21
N VAL A 510 -0.90 26.47 8.80
CA VAL A 510 0.60 26.66 8.73
C VAL A 510 1.16 27.54 9.92
N ILE A 511 2.32 27.21 10.56
CA ILE A 511 3.41 28.04 11.23
C ILE A 511 4.23 27.23 12.31
N GLN A 512 5.58 27.29 12.25
CA GLN A 512 6.61 26.41 12.90
C GLN A 512 6.47 26.02 14.39
N VAL A 513 6.65 24.72 14.71
CA VAL A 513 7.65 24.00 15.56
C VAL A 513 7.31 22.47 15.43
N SER A 514 7.19 21.63 16.48
CA SER A 514 7.26 20.14 16.40
C SER A 514 5.95 19.48 15.92
N ARG A 515 6.01 18.29 15.29
CA ARG A 515 4.92 17.75 14.46
C ARG A 515 4.55 16.31 14.85
N LEU A 516 3.26 16.04 14.85
CA LEU A 516 2.66 14.71 14.80
C LEU A 516 2.10 14.51 13.39
N ASP A 517 2.41 13.39 12.78
CA ASP A 517 1.96 13.00 11.45
C ASP A 517 0.66 12.20 11.62
N VAL A 518 -0.36 12.47 10.79
CA VAL A 518 -1.73 11.95 10.98
C VAL A 518 -2.29 11.48 9.65
N ILE A 519 -2.39 10.17 9.47
CA ILE A 519 -2.67 9.52 8.19
C ILE A 519 -3.97 8.73 8.30
N MET A 520 -5.01 9.17 7.58
CA MET A 520 -6.38 8.64 7.66
C MET A 520 -6.92 8.09 6.29
N THR A 521 -6.00 7.69 5.37
CA THR A 521 -6.04 6.99 4.01
C THR A 521 -7.21 7.25 3.01
N THR A 522 -7.19 6.96 1.67
CA THR A 522 -8.42 7.06 0.76
C THR A 522 -9.06 5.78 0.12
N ARG A 523 -10.37 5.46 0.39
CA ARG A 523 -11.38 4.85 -0.55
C ARG A 523 -12.78 5.52 -0.52
N TYR A 524 -13.34 5.87 -1.69
CA TYR A 524 -14.65 6.53 -1.82
C TYR A 524 -15.64 5.68 -2.63
N PRO A 525 -16.96 5.74 -2.37
CA PRO A 525 -17.95 5.39 -3.37
C PRO A 525 -17.91 6.38 -4.55
N LEU A 526 -17.78 5.86 -5.77
CA LEU A 526 -17.65 6.65 -7.00
C LEU A 526 -18.79 7.65 -7.23
N ARG A 527 -18.48 8.96 -7.30
CA ARG A 527 -19.29 9.98 -8.00
C ARG A 527 -18.42 11.04 -8.68
N LEU A 528 -18.80 11.40 -9.91
CA LEU A 528 -18.12 12.37 -10.76
C LEU A 528 -18.56 13.82 -10.46
N GLY A 529 -17.69 14.80 -10.78
CA GLY A 529 -18.11 16.16 -11.14
C GLY A 529 -17.29 17.31 -10.56
N GLU A 530 -16.59 18.06 -11.42
CA GLU A 530 -16.01 19.38 -11.08
C GLU A 530 -17.09 20.49 -10.94
N PRO A 531 -16.82 21.57 -10.18
CA PRO A 531 -17.82 22.60 -9.88
C PRO A 531 -17.90 23.75 -10.89
N ARG A 532 -19.03 23.89 -11.62
CA ARG A 532 -19.40 25.14 -12.33
C ARG A 532 -20.87 25.53 -12.27
N GLY A 533 -21.21 26.38 -11.30
CA GLY A 533 -22.01 27.59 -11.56
C GLY A 533 -23.55 27.55 -11.58
N ARG A 534 -24.12 28.11 -10.50
CA ARG A 534 -25.50 28.64 -10.30
C ARG A 534 -26.64 27.62 -10.01
N PRO A 535 -27.67 28.04 -9.23
CA PRO A 535 -28.78 27.17 -8.81
C PRO A 535 -30.07 27.36 -9.63
N VAL A 536 -30.99 26.37 -9.60
CA VAL A 536 -32.47 26.55 -9.43
C VAL A 536 -33.27 25.21 -9.43
N THR A 537 -34.28 25.13 -8.54
CA THR A 537 -35.41 24.16 -8.46
C THR A 537 -35.20 22.68 -8.09
N GLN A 538 -36.31 22.07 -7.65
CA GLN A 538 -36.50 20.72 -7.11
C GLN A 538 -37.07 19.77 -8.19
N GLU A 539 -36.89 18.44 -8.06
CA GLU A 539 -38.00 17.54 -7.68
C GLU A 539 -37.57 16.08 -7.36
N LYS A 540 -38.45 15.44 -6.58
CA LYS A 540 -38.67 14.02 -6.24
C LYS A 540 -37.75 12.91 -6.81
N SER A 541 -37.14 12.17 -5.87
CA SER A 541 -37.51 10.78 -5.52
C SER A 541 -37.87 9.78 -6.63
N LEU A 542 -36.95 8.83 -6.88
CA LEU A 542 -37.27 7.41 -7.07
C LEU A 542 -36.38 6.57 -6.16
N ALA A 543 -36.92 5.50 -5.57
CA ALA A 543 -36.19 4.56 -4.74
C ALA A 543 -36.53 3.12 -5.15
N GLN A 544 -35.50 2.29 -5.33
CA GLN A 544 -35.62 0.83 -5.46
C GLN A 544 -34.43 0.14 -4.74
N PRO A 545 -34.56 -1.16 -4.39
CA PRO A 545 -33.93 -1.68 -3.17
C PRO A 545 -32.91 -2.81 -3.39
N GLY A 546 -32.19 -3.16 -2.31
CA GLY A 546 -31.75 -4.54 -2.06
C GLY A 546 -30.31 -4.89 -2.43
N ILE A 547 -29.36 -4.46 -1.59
CA ILE A 547 -28.08 -5.14 -1.37
C ILE A 547 -27.86 -5.16 0.14
N GLU A 548 -27.51 -6.31 0.73
CA GLU A 548 -27.21 -6.45 2.17
C GLU A 548 -25.72 -6.10 2.44
N PRO A 549 -25.38 -5.54 3.62
CA PRO A 549 -24.03 -5.08 3.92
C PRO A 549 -23.10 -6.24 4.31
N GLY A 550 -21.99 -6.40 3.58
CA GLY A 550 -20.94 -7.37 3.90
C GLY A 550 -19.56 -6.71 4.02
N SER A 551 -19.04 -6.64 5.26
CA SER A 551 -17.65 -6.35 5.70
C SER A 551 -16.79 -5.41 4.84
N LEU A 552 -16.66 -4.13 5.23
CA LEU A 552 -15.90 -3.13 4.47
C LEU A 552 -15.24 -2.01 5.35
N GLY A 553 -14.63 -2.28 6.51
CA GLY A 553 -14.03 -1.22 7.37
C GLY A 553 -12.82 -1.63 8.24
N PHE A 554 -11.89 -0.70 8.55
CA PHE A 554 -10.72 -0.96 9.43
C PHE A 554 -11.21 -1.06 10.88
N VAL A 555 -10.66 -1.98 11.68
CA VAL A 555 -10.76 -1.86 13.14
C VAL A 555 -10.01 -0.62 13.58
N VAL A 556 -10.76 0.27 14.21
CA VAL A 556 -10.24 1.49 14.81
C VAL A 556 -10.76 1.64 16.23
N THR A 557 -9.96 2.26 17.08
CA THR A 557 -10.35 2.54 18.46
C THR A 557 -11.15 3.84 18.52
N ILE A 558 -12.45 3.77 18.78
CA ILE A 558 -13.35 4.93 18.94
C ILE A 558 -13.30 5.47 20.37
N LEU A 559 -13.04 4.60 21.36
CA LEU A 559 -12.81 4.96 22.75
C LEU A 559 -11.67 4.09 23.30
N GLN A 560 -10.73 4.70 24.02
CA GLN A 560 -9.76 4.03 24.86
C GLN A 560 -9.65 4.82 26.16
N GLN A 561 -9.89 4.16 27.29
CA GLN A 561 -9.89 4.82 28.59
C GLN A 561 -9.62 3.84 29.74
N GLU A 562 -8.59 4.12 30.53
CA GLU A 562 -8.45 3.57 31.88
C GLU A 562 -9.18 4.44 32.90
N THR A 563 -9.69 3.82 33.97
CA THR A 563 -10.34 4.55 35.06
C THR A 563 -10.30 3.78 36.38
N SER A 564 -10.24 4.54 37.48
CA SER A 564 -10.40 4.09 38.86
C SER A 564 -11.63 4.71 39.54
N ALA A 565 -12.57 5.25 38.75
CA ALA A 565 -13.79 5.90 39.22
C ALA A 565 -14.97 5.72 38.22
N ASP A 566 -16.20 5.83 38.73
CA ASP A 566 -17.44 5.77 37.94
C ASP A 566 -17.38 6.69 36.70
N LEU A 567 -17.67 6.13 35.52
CA LEU A 567 -17.52 6.81 34.23
C LEU A 567 -18.87 7.14 33.60
N SER A 568 -18.95 8.28 32.93
CA SER A 568 -20.02 8.64 32.00
C SER A 568 -19.40 9.36 30.81
N VAL A 569 -19.39 8.72 29.63
CA VAL A 569 -18.69 9.23 28.43
C VAL A 569 -19.61 9.20 27.20
N GLU A 570 -19.60 10.30 26.45
CA GLU A 570 -20.29 10.40 25.15
C GLU A 570 -19.39 9.83 24.04
N VAL A 571 -19.95 8.99 23.18
CA VAL A 571 -19.23 8.28 22.13
C VAL A 571 -19.94 8.51 20.78
N PRO A 572 -19.37 9.29 19.85
CA PRO A 572 -19.92 9.42 18.50
C PRO A 572 -19.64 8.14 17.71
N ILE A 573 -20.69 7.39 17.41
CA ILE A 573 -20.67 6.38 16.35
C ILE A 573 -21.11 7.09 15.08
N ASP A 574 -20.28 7.03 14.04
CA ASP A 574 -20.46 7.80 12.81
C ASP A 574 -20.80 6.89 11.61
N ASP A 575 -21.21 7.46 10.47
CA ASP A 575 -21.72 6.69 9.31
C ASP A 575 -20.68 5.76 8.66
N SER A 576 -19.44 5.82 9.13
CA SER A 576 -18.40 4.88 8.73
C SER A 576 -18.49 3.54 9.45
N VAL A 577 -19.14 3.48 10.60
CA VAL A 577 -19.06 2.32 11.50
C VAL A 577 -20.05 1.24 11.05
N PHE A 578 -19.55 0.07 10.67
CA PHE A 578 -20.38 -1.10 10.33
C PHE A 578 -20.78 -1.89 11.57
N ASP A 579 -19.79 -2.13 12.44
CA ASP A 579 -19.96 -2.74 13.74
C ASP A 579 -19.12 -2.01 14.78
N CYS A 580 -19.46 -2.16 16.05
CA CYS A 580 -18.59 -1.75 17.15
C CYS A 580 -18.59 -2.79 18.27
N GLU A 581 -17.47 -2.93 18.95
CA GLU A 581 -17.26 -3.88 20.03
C GLU A 581 -16.73 -3.17 21.27
N LEU A 582 -17.53 -3.18 22.34
CA LEU A 582 -17.19 -2.58 23.62
C LEU A 582 -16.61 -3.64 24.54
N ARG A 583 -15.35 -3.47 24.93
CA ARG A 583 -14.66 -4.25 25.96
C ARG A 583 -14.55 -3.44 27.25
N ILE A 584 -14.85 -4.06 28.37
CA ILE A 584 -14.71 -3.53 29.74
C ILE A 584 -14.01 -4.59 30.57
N SER A 585 -12.74 -4.34 30.91
CA SER A 585 -11.95 -5.15 31.85
C SER A 585 -12.10 -4.61 33.27
N GLY A 586 -12.07 -5.50 34.26
CA GLY A 586 -12.27 -5.22 35.69
C GLY A 586 -13.69 -5.49 36.20
N GLN A 587 -13.85 -5.61 37.52
CA GLN A 587 -15.14 -5.90 38.16
C GLN A 587 -16.04 -4.66 38.24
N THR A 588 -17.24 -4.74 37.67
CA THR A 588 -18.19 -3.62 37.54
C THR A 588 -19.47 -3.88 38.33
N ASN A 589 -19.96 -2.85 39.05
CA ASN A 589 -21.23 -2.92 39.78
C ASN A 589 -22.44 -2.69 38.85
N THR A 590 -22.32 -1.77 37.90
CA THR A 590 -23.31 -1.53 36.82
C THR A 590 -22.58 -1.08 35.56
N ALA A 591 -23.08 -1.44 34.38
CA ALA A 591 -22.58 -0.89 33.12
C ALA A 591 -23.72 -0.82 32.09
N PHE A 592 -23.92 0.36 31.48
CA PHE A 592 -24.99 0.63 30.53
C PHE A 592 -24.43 1.36 29.31
N PHE A 593 -24.75 0.88 28.11
CA PHE A 593 -24.47 1.60 26.86
C PHE A 593 -25.80 2.02 26.22
N THR A 594 -25.96 3.30 25.91
CA THR A 594 -27.25 3.90 25.49
C THR A 594 -27.11 4.51 24.11
N ASP A 595 -28.02 4.15 23.20
CA ASP A 595 -27.97 4.58 21.80
C ASP A 595 -28.65 5.95 21.56
N PRO A 596 -28.47 6.58 20.38
CA PRO A 596 -29.02 7.89 20.05
C PRO A 596 -30.57 7.93 20.00
N THR A 597 -31.24 6.77 20.00
CA THR A 597 -32.71 6.67 20.10
C THR A 597 -33.20 6.68 21.55
N GLY A 598 -32.29 6.50 22.51
CA GLY A 598 -32.58 6.39 23.94
C GLY A 598 -32.80 4.95 24.42
N LYS A 599 -32.49 3.93 23.60
CA LYS A 599 -32.48 2.53 24.05
C LYS A 599 -31.19 2.26 24.82
N SER A 600 -31.30 1.68 26.01
CA SER A 600 -30.18 1.39 26.89
C SER A 600 -29.97 -0.12 27.02
N TYR A 601 -28.76 -0.58 26.76
CA TYR A 601 -28.31 -1.96 26.87
C TYR A 601 -27.63 -2.15 28.22
N ASP A 602 -28.16 -3.04 29.07
CA ASP A 602 -27.55 -3.41 30.35
C ASP A 602 -26.43 -4.43 30.09
N LEU A 603 -25.18 -4.02 30.28
CA LEU A 603 -24.00 -4.84 30.03
C LEU A 603 -23.78 -5.88 31.13
N MET A 604 -24.59 -5.87 32.20
CA MET A 604 -24.60 -6.89 33.25
C MET A 604 -25.61 -8.01 32.97
N ASP A 605 -26.57 -7.83 32.04
CA ASP A 605 -27.59 -8.84 31.70
C ASP A 605 -27.27 -9.60 30.40
N ARG A 606 -26.43 -10.64 30.52
CA ARG A 606 -26.12 -11.57 29.42
C ARG A 606 -27.37 -12.18 28.75
N ILE A 607 -28.48 -12.33 29.47
CA ILE A 607 -29.71 -12.94 28.93
C ILE A 607 -30.47 -11.90 28.10
N GLY A 608 -30.57 -10.67 28.59
CA GLY A 608 -31.12 -9.53 27.87
C GLY A 608 -30.35 -9.21 26.59
N LEU A 609 -29.01 -9.15 26.66
CA LEU A 609 -28.15 -8.92 25.50
C LEU A 609 -28.32 -9.99 24.42
N ASN A 610 -28.28 -11.27 24.79
CA ASN A 610 -28.49 -12.40 23.86
C ASN A 610 -29.91 -12.49 23.27
N ALA A 611 -30.87 -11.71 23.78
CA ALA A 611 -32.22 -11.60 23.24
C ALA A 611 -32.39 -10.39 22.29
N GLU A 612 -31.39 -9.53 22.16
CA GLU A 612 -31.46 -8.31 21.34
C GLU A 612 -30.96 -8.52 19.91
N SER A 613 -31.76 -8.08 18.93
CA SER A 613 -31.46 -8.29 17.51
C SER A 613 -30.29 -7.40 17.06
N GLY A 614 -29.23 -8.02 16.56
CA GLY A 614 -28.02 -7.32 16.10
C GLY A 614 -27.00 -7.03 17.20
N VAL A 615 -27.17 -7.64 18.39
CA VAL A 615 -26.21 -7.62 19.50
C VAL A 615 -25.63 -9.01 19.67
N GLU A 616 -24.32 -9.09 19.90
CA GLU A 616 -23.59 -10.34 20.12
C GLU A 616 -22.73 -10.23 21.39
N VAL A 617 -22.81 -11.22 22.27
CA VAL A 617 -22.01 -11.27 23.50
C VAL A 617 -20.77 -12.12 23.26
N ILE A 618 -19.66 -11.45 22.93
CA ILE A 618 -18.33 -12.01 22.71
C ILE A 618 -17.84 -12.69 24.00
N THR A 619 -17.82 -11.94 25.11
CA THR A 619 -17.40 -12.44 26.43
C THR A 619 -18.24 -11.79 27.54
N HIS A 620 -18.56 -12.54 28.60
CA HIS A 620 -19.31 -12.02 29.75
C HIS A 620 -19.01 -12.82 31.02
N THR A 621 -17.98 -12.35 31.74
CA THR A 621 -17.53 -12.83 33.05
C THR A 621 -17.43 -11.66 34.03
N ASP A 622 -17.20 -11.94 35.31
CA ASP A 622 -17.15 -10.92 36.37
C ASP A 622 -16.06 -9.85 36.09
N THR A 623 -14.96 -10.26 35.48
CA THR A 623 -13.79 -9.44 35.14
C THR A 623 -13.72 -8.95 33.70
N LEU A 624 -14.47 -9.52 32.74
CA LEU A 624 -14.46 -9.06 31.34
C LEU A 624 -15.87 -9.08 30.73
N LYS A 625 -16.32 -7.94 30.20
CA LYS A 625 -17.49 -7.87 29.30
C LYS A 625 -17.01 -7.42 27.93
N ALA A 626 -17.32 -8.18 26.90
CA ALA A 626 -17.09 -7.84 25.50
C ALA A 626 -18.40 -8.06 24.73
N VAL A 627 -18.93 -6.99 24.12
CA VAL A 627 -20.23 -7.00 23.43
C VAL A 627 -20.07 -6.28 22.09
N ARG A 628 -20.52 -6.92 20.99
CA ARG A 628 -20.46 -6.41 19.62
C ARG A 628 -21.86 -6.03 19.14
N TRP A 629 -22.00 -4.89 18.47
CA TRP A 629 -23.21 -4.46 17.77
C TRP A 629 -22.94 -4.51 16.27
N LEU A 630 -23.66 -5.37 15.53
CA LEU A 630 -23.39 -5.68 14.12
C LEU A 630 -23.92 -4.64 13.11
N SER A 631 -24.62 -3.60 13.60
CA SER A 631 -25.15 -2.47 12.83
C SER A 631 -25.58 -1.35 13.80
N PRO A 632 -24.63 -0.65 14.46
CA PRO A 632 -24.96 0.38 15.45
C PRO A 632 -25.55 1.62 14.75
N SER A 633 -26.51 2.27 15.40
CA SER A 633 -27.12 3.49 14.86
C SER A 633 -26.17 4.70 14.98
N ALA A 634 -25.94 5.39 13.86
CA ALA A 634 -25.09 6.58 13.85
C ALA A 634 -25.67 7.72 14.73
N GLY A 635 -24.81 8.34 15.53
CA GLY A 635 -25.13 9.42 16.47
C GLY A 635 -24.29 9.35 17.76
N MET A 636 -24.65 10.17 18.74
CA MET A 636 -24.00 10.14 20.07
C MET A 636 -24.59 9.02 20.92
N TRP A 637 -23.80 7.98 21.17
CA TRP A 637 -24.05 6.99 22.22
C TRP A 637 -23.51 7.50 23.57
N VAL A 638 -23.97 6.91 24.68
CA VAL A 638 -23.50 7.22 26.03
C VAL A 638 -23.20 5.94 26.79
N LEU A 639 -21.95 5.78 27.24
CA LEU A 639 -21.52 4.71 28.14
C LEU A 639 -21.50 5.22 29.59
N THR A 640 -22.13 4.50 30.50
CA THR A 640 -22.14 4.79 31.94
C THR A 640 -21.77 3.54 32.73
N THR A 641 -20.75 3.61 33.58
CA THR A 641 -20.28 2.49 34.42
C THR A 641 -20.12 2.90 35.87
N THR A 642 -20.32 1.94 36.79
CA THR A 642 -19.89 2.07 38.19
C THR A 642 -18.98 0.89 38.56
N LEU A 643 -17.90 1.18 39.27
CA LEU A 643 -16.79 0.25 39.44
C LEU A 643 -16.85 -0.48 40.79
N ALA A 644 -16.29 -1.69 40.87
CA ALA A 644 -16.14 -2.45 42.12
C ALA A 644 -14.67 -2.58 42.57
N ASP A 645 -13.74 -2.52 41.61
CA ASP A 645 -12.28 -2.53 41.78
C ASP A 645 -11.69 -1.15 41.44
N PRO A 646 -10.49 -0.76 41.92
CA PRO A 646 -9.78 0.43 41.45
C PRO A 646 -9.15 0.34 40.04
N THR A 647 -9.13 -0.82 39.37
CA THR A 647 -8.46 -1.00 38.06
C THR A 647 -9.38 -1.48 36.94
N HIS A 648 -9.63 -0.62 35.95
CA HIS A 648 -10.45 -0.91 34.76
C HIS A 648 -9.86 -0.29 33.50
N SER A 649 -9.90 -1.05 32.40
CA SER A 649 -9.72 -0.53 31.04
C SER A 649 -11.02 -0.69 30.24
N ILE A 650 -11.33 0.32 29.44
CA ILE A 650 -12.54 0.40 28.60
C ILE A 650 -12.11 0.77 27.19
N THR A 651 -12.45 -0.11 26.24
CA THR A 651 -12.09 0.04 24.82
C THR A 651 -13.34 -0.14 23.97
N LEU A 652 -13.67 0.81 23.11
CA LEU A 652 -14.61 0.60 22.00
C LEU A 652 -13.79 0.50 20.71
N GLN A 653 -13.68 -0.71 20.17
CA GLN A 653 -13.16 -0.94 18.83
C GLN A 653 -14.31 -0.98 17.82
N ALA A 654 -14.05 -0.78 16.53
CA ALA A 654 -15.10 -0.75 15.51
C ALA A 654 -14.57 -0.94 14.10
N THR A 655 -15.21 -1.80 13.30
CA THR A 655 -15.01 -1.90 11.86
C THR A 655 -15.54 -0.63 11.17
N SER A 656 -14.66 0.18 10.57
CA SER A 656 -14.96 1.56 10.18
C SER A 656 -14.51 1.96 8.77
N THR A 657 -15.34 2.75 8.08
CA THR A 657 -14.96 3.50 6.88
C THR A 657 -14.02 4.72 7.14
N LEU A 658 -13.21 4.73 8.22
CA LEU A 658 -12.13 5.71 8.45
C LEU A 658 -11.02 5.22 9.40
N ASP A 659 -9.82 4.95 8.87
CA ASP A 659 -8.58 4.64 9.62
C ASP A 659 -8.04 5.84 10.44
N PHE A 660 -7.17 5.58 11.41
CA PHE A 660 -6.31 6.60 12.01
C PHE A 660 -4.91 6.05 12.37
N LEU A 661 -3.94 6.34 11.52
CA LEU A 661 -2.52 6.09 11.74
C LEU A 661 -1.82 7.38 12.16
N ASN A 662 -0.77 7.28 12.99
CA ASN A 662 0.01 8.43 13.46
C ASN A 662 1.49 8.07 13.72
N ASP A 663 2.35 9.08 13.69
CA ASP A 663 3.79 8.99 14.02
C ASP A 663 4.30 10.38 14.50
N PHE A 664 5.46 10.46 15.15
CA PHE A 664 6.04 11.70 15.67
C PHE A 664 7.25 12.16 14.85
N ALA A 665 7.23 13.41 14.36
CA ALA A 665 8.31 13.95 13.54
C ALA A 665 8.87 15.30 14.04
N VAL A 666 10.20 15.37 14.09
CA VAL A 666 10.94 16.61 14.34
C VAL A 666 11.28 17.28 13.00
N LEU A 667 11.06 18.59 12.90
CA LEU A 667 11.64 19.38 11.81
C LEU A 667 13.15 19.41 12.00
N ASP A 668 13.91 18.72 11.14
CA ASP A 668 15.33 19.01 10.97
C ASP A 668 15.45 20.29 10.12
N PRO A 669 15.90 21.44 10.65
CA PRO A 669 16.11 22.64 9.86
C PRO A 669 17.43 22.62 9.08
N SER A 670 18.18 21.51 9.18
CA SER A 670 19.51 21.35 8.60
C SER A 670 19.44 21.16 7.08
N PRO A 671 20.57 21.32 6.37
CA PRO A 671 20.55 21.50 4.92
C PRO A 671 20.62 20.17 4.13
N PRO A 672 20.24 20.18 2.84
CA PRO A 672 19.86 21.37 2.05
C PRO A 672 18.45 21.89 2.35
N HIS A 673 17.49 21.03 2.75
CA HIS A 673 16.09 21.42 2.99
C HIS A 673 15.63 21.12 4.41
N PRO A 674 14.87 22.04 5.03
CA PRO A 674 14.11 21.74 6.23
C PRO A 674 13.09 20.62 5.93
N HIS A 675 13.32 19.44 6.50
CA HIS A 675 12.50 18.25 6.30
C HIS A 675 12.05 17.68 7.66
N TYR A 676 11.05 16.81 7.64
CA TYR A 676 10.56 16.16 8.85
C TYR A 676 11.21 14.79 8.99
N ARG A 677 11.96 14.60 10.08
CA ARG A 677 12.58 13.32 10.46
C ARG A 677 11.69 12.66 11.53
N PRO A 678 11.28 11.39 11.38
CA PRO A 678 10.61 10.68 12.47
C PRO A 678 11.52 10.58 13.70
N ILE A 679 10.93 10.69 14.88
CA ILE A 679 11.62 10.50 16.16
C ILE A 679 11.72 8.99 16.41
N GLU A 680 12.92 8.46 16.62
CA GLU A 680 13.07 7.04 16.93
C GLU A 680 12.60 6.74 18.35
N GLY A 681 11.65 5.80 18.46
CA GLY A 681 11.01 5.45 19.73
C GLY A 681 9.92 6.45 20.11
N GLN A 682 9.72 6.65 21.40
CA GLN A 682 8.65 7.50 21.92
C GLN A 682 9.07 8.99 21.95
N PRO A 683 8.11 9.94 21.90
CA PRO A 683 8.42 11.36 21.89
C PRO A 683 9.00 11.85 23.22
N LEU A 684 9.87 12.84 23.11
CA LEU A 684 10.52 13.51 24.25
C LEU A 684 9.56 14.45 24.98
N MET A 685 9.61 14.46 26.32
CA MET A 685 8.78 15.32 27.18
C MET A 685 8.68 16.80 26.74
N ARG A 686 7.50 17.43 26.94
CA ARG A 686 7.31 18.78 27.54
C ARG A 686 5.82 19.20 27.55
N VAL A 687 5.06 19.04 28.66
CA VAL A 687 3.88 19.88 29.05
C VAL A 687 2.64 19.79 28.09
N VAL A 688 1.50 20.45 28.34
CA VAL A 688 0.25 19.78 28.78
C VAL A 688 -0.65 19.49 27.56
N LEU A 689 -1.47 18.43 27.66
CA LEU A 689 -2.59 18.06 26.78
C LEU A 689 -3.33 19.26 26.16
N ARG A 690 -3.54 19.20 24.84
CA ARG A 690 -4.23 20.26 24.08
C ARG A 690 -5.07 19.68 22.94
N GLU A 691 -6.35 20.05 22.91
CA GLU A 691 -7.22 19.85 21.74
C GLU A 691 -6.81 20.86 20.65
N VAL A 692 -6.59 20.37 19.43
CA VAL A 692 -6.12 21.16 18.27
C VAL A 692 -7.14 21.03 17.15
N ASP A 693 -8.04 22.02 17.04
CA ASP A 693 -8.97 22.11 15.93
C ASP A 693 -8.20 22.17 14.61
N TYR A 694 -8.56 21.30 13.66
CA TYR A 694 -8.12 21.36 12.28
C TYR A 694 -9.32 21.85 11.44
N PRO A 695 -9.37 23.12 10.99
CA PRO A 695 -10.54 23.75 10.32
C PRO A 695 -10.87 23.20 8.92
N PHE A 696 -10.40 22.00 8.64
CA PHE A 696 -9.84 21.57 7.37
C PHE A 696 -9.98 20.06 7.29
N GLY A 697 -10.21 19.53 6.09
CA GLY A 697 -10.03 18.10 5.87
C GLY A 697 -8.55 17.70 5.71
N ALA A 698 -8.25 16.40 5.62
CA ALA A 698 -7.00 15.87 5.04
C ALA A 698 -7.34 14.77 4.00
N LYS A 699 -6.67 14.67 2.84
CA LYS A 699 -7.02 13.66 1.80
C LYS A 699 -6.12 12.44 1.72
N ASP A 700 -4.86 12.52 2.13
CA ASP A 700 -3.94 11.36 2.10
C ASP A 700 -2.87 11.43 3.20
N GLN A 701 -2.51 12.64 3.65
CA GLN A 701 -1.84 12.88 4.93
C GLN A 701 -2.33 14.20 5.54
N ALA A 702 -2.40 14.25 6.86
CA ALA A 702 -2.42 15.46 7.68
C ALA A 702 -1.17 15.49 8.56
N TYR A 703 -0.89 16.66 9.13
CA TYR A 703 0.21 16.83 10.04
C TYR A 703 -0.16 17.89 11.09
N ILE A 704 -0.27 17.48 12.34
CA ILE A 704 -0.73 18.31 13.46
C ILE A 704 0.48 18.79 14.24
N ARG A 705 0.67 20.10 14.33
CA ARG A 705 1.77 20.67 15.12
C ARG A 705 1.38 20.70 16.60
N THR A 706 2.06 19.91 17.42
CA THR A 706 1.83 19.78 18.86
C THR A 706 3.05 20.26 19.64
N ASP A 707 3.05 21.54 20.03
CA ASP A 707 3.87 22.01 21.15
C ASP A 707 2.97 22.77 22.14
N PRO A 708 3.06 22.48 23.45
CA PRO A 708 3.90 21.46 24.09
C PRO A 708 3.32 20.02 23.93
N LEU A 709 4.09 18.95 24.28
CA LEU A 709 3.69 17.53 24.22
C LEU A 709 3.64 16.90 25.64
N PRO A 710 2.54 16.23 26.06
CA PRO A 710 2.29 15.88 27.46
C PRO A 710 3.47 15.29 28.24
N ASP A 711 3.59 15.69 29.50
CA ASP A 711 4.54 15.20 30.50
C ASP A 711 3.97 14.05 31.36
N GLN A 712 2.88 13.43 30.90
CA GLN A 712 2.26 12.20 31.40
C GLN A 712 1.86 11.34 30.20
N PRO A 713 1.67 10.01 30.36
CA PRO A 713 1.16 9.14 29.29
C PRO A 713 -0.14 9.67 28.69
N PHE A 714 -0.30 9.49 27.37
CA PHE A 714 -1.45 10.02 26.65
C PHE A 714 -1.80 9.22 25.39
N TYR A 715 -3.10 9.10 25.13
CA TYR A 715 -3.62 8.67 23.83
C TYR A 715 -3.83 9.90 22.93
N ILE A 716 -3.52 9.78 21.65
CA ILE A 716 -3.84 10.80 20.66
C ILE A 716 -5.29 10.60 20.24
N ARG A 717 -6.10 11.66 20.28
CA ARG A 717 -7.49 11.65 19.80
C ARG A 717 -7.68 12.61 18.64
N VAL A 718 -8.22 12.12 17.54
CA VAL A 718 -8.69 12.94 16.42
C VAL A 718 -10.22 12.96 16.42
N VAL A 719 -10.81 14.13 16.19
CA VAL A 719 -12.26 14.33 16.04
C VAL A 719 -12.52 15.16 14.80
N GLY A 720 -13.63 14.88 14.12
CA GLY A 720 -14.00 15.62 12.91
C GLY A 720 -15.46 15.44 12.54
N PHE A 721 -15.80 15.84 11.33
CA PHE A 721 -17.12 15.63 10.72
C PHE A 721 -16.97 14.96 9.36
N LEU A 722 -17.84 14.01 9.06
CA LEU A 722 -17.94 13.40 7.73
C LEU A 722 -18.71 14.31 6.77
N GLY A 723 -18.66 14.01 5.46
CA GLY A 723 -19.44 14.72 4.44
C GLY A 723 -20.97 14.63 4.61
N SER A 724 -21.46 13.70 5.44
CA SER A 724 -22.85 13.60 5.88
C SER A 724 -23.25 14.66 6.92
N GLY A 725 -22.27 15.27 7.61
CA GLY A 725 -22.46 16.16 8.76
C GLY A 725 -22.40 15.46 10.12
N ASN A 726 -22.29 14.14 10.18
CA ASN A 726 -22.11 13.42 11.45
C ASN A 726 -20.68 13.58 12.00
N ARG A 727 -20.57 13.67 13.33
CA ARG A 727 -19.28 13.78 14.04
C ARG A 727 -18.64 12.40 14.16
N TRP A 728 -17.33 12.29 13.95
CA TRP A 728 -16.54 11.07 14.15
C TRP A 728 -15.41 11.29 15.18
N MET A 729 -14.90 10.21 15.75
CA MET A 729 -13.80 10.20 16.74
C MET A 729 -12.93 8.94 16.62
N ARG A 730 -11.60 9.10 16.64
CA ARG A 730 -10.62 8.00 16.66
C ARG A 730 -9.54 8.28 17.71
N TYR A 731 -9.03 7.22 18.33
CA TYR A 731 -7.89 7.23 19.26
C TYR A 731 -6.71 6.46 18.65
N SER A 732 -5.49 6.79 19.06
CA SER A 732 -4.33 5.92 18.83
C SER A 732 -4.57 4.59 19.54
N GLY A 733 -4.33 3.47 18.87
CA GLY A 733 -4.42 2.14 19.50
C GLY A 733 -3.40 1.96 20.62
N VAL A 734 -2.24 2.60 20.50
CA VAL A 734 -1.13 2.61 21.46
C VAL A 734 -1.20 3.85 22.36
N GLU A 735 -0.85 3.69 23.65
CA GLU A 735 -0.57 4.82 24.54
C GLU A 735 0.84 5.39 24.32
N VAL A 736 0.95 6.71 24.22
CA VAL A 736 2.20 7.41 24.05
C VAL A 736 2.77 7.80 25.42
N TRP A 737 3.87 7.16 25.82
CA TRP A 737 4.59 7.50 27.05
C TRP A 737 5.70 8.52 26.74
N PRO A 738 5.79 9.65 27.47
CA PRO A 738 6.81 10.65 27.20
C PRO A 738 8.15 10.24 27.83
N VAL A 739 9.20 10.10 27.01
CA VAL A 739 10.52 9.63 27.49
C VAL A 739 11.48 10.78 27.81
N GLU A 740 12.31 10.55 28.83
CA GLU A 740 13.30 11.52 29.34
C GLU A 740 14.70 11.32 28.73
N THR A 741 14.85 10.29 27.89
CA THR A 741 16.08 9.93 27.16
C THR A 741 15.83 9.93 25.67
N GLY A 742 16.81 10.41 24.90
CA GLY A 742 16.87 10.19 23.45
C GLY A 742 17.97 9.18 23.13
N VAL A 743 17.69 8.21 22.28
CA VAL A 743 18.68 7.33 21.66
C VAL A 743 18.52 7.43 20.15
N ASP A 744 19.35 8.24 19.49
CA ASP A 744 19.42 8.31 18.03
C ASP A 744 20.51 7.35 17.53
N LEU A 745 20.20 6.47 16.55
CA LEU A 745 21.20 5.64 15.88
C LEU A 745 21.76 6.30 14.60
N TYR A 746 23.09 6.28 14.48
CA TYR A 746 23.78 6.38 13.18
C TYR A 746 24.89 5.33 13.06
N ALA A 747 24.86 4.54 11.99
CA ALA A 747 25.92 3.58 11.70
C ALA A 747 27.25 4.31 11.40
N THR A 748 28.38 3.75 11.85
CA THR A 748 29.73 4.29 11.59
C THR A 748 30.40 3.61 10.39
N SER A 749 29.96 2.41 10.03
CA SER A 749 29.97 1.95 8.64
C SER A 749 28.72 2.46 7.92
N GLU A 750 28.81 2.67 6.61
CA GLU A 750 27.76 3.30 5.79
C GLU A 750 26.43 2.52 5.86
N GLU A 751 26.55 1.20 5.90
CA GLU A 751 25.55 0.23 6.34
C GLU A 751 26.15 -0.67 7.43
N LEU A 752 25.35 -1.05 8.43
CA LEU A 752 25.81 -1.92 9.51
C LEU A 752 25.93 -3.37 9.02
N SER A 753 27.14 -3.79 8.68
CA SER A 753 27.39 -5.07 8.01
C SER A 753 28.86 -5.50 8.11
N ALA A 754 29.12 -6.81 8.03
CA ALA A 754 30.47 -7.37 7.92
C ALA A 754 30.46 -8.81 7.36
N HIS A 755 31.62 -9.31 6.92
CA HIS A 755 31.78 -10.69 6.47
C HIS A 755 31.88 -11.69 7.65
N PRO A 756 31.58 -12.99 7.45
CA PRO A 756 31.85 -14.04 8.43
C PRO A 756 33.28 -14.00 9.00
N GLY A 757 33.40 -13.90 10.33
CA GLY A 757 34.67 -13.76 11.04
C GLY A 757 35.21 -12.32 11.18
N GLU A 758 34.51 -11.31 10.66
CA GLU A 758 34.86 -9.90 10.82
C GLU A 758 34.01 -9.19 11.89
N SER A 759 34.37 -7.93 12.17
CA SER A 759 33.70 -7.04 13.11
C SER A 759 33.38 -5.70 12.46
N ALA A 760 32.20 -5.15 12.76
CA ALA A 760 31.82 -3.78 12.43
C ALA A 760 31.21 -3.09 13.67
N THR A 761 31.01 -1.77 13.55
CA THR A 761 30.53 -0.92 14.64
C THR A 761 29.37 -0.02 14.21
N ALA A 762 28.53 0.34 15.17
CA ALA A 762 27.54 1.41 15.02
C ALA A 762 27.61 2.35 16.23
N ASN A 763 27.31 3.65 16.04
CA ASN A 763 27.28 4.62 17.13
C ASN A 763 25.84 5.02 17.48
N PHE A 764 25.56 5.05 18.77
CA PHE A 764 24.28 5.47 19.32
C PHE A 764 24.49 6.76 20.10
N LEU A 765 23.80 7.84 19.73
CA LEU A 765 23.83 9.11 20.44
C LEU A 765 22.81 9.07 21.57
N VAL A 766 23.30 8.87 22.79
CA VAL A 766 22.47 8.91 23.99
C VAL A 766 22.45 10.35 24.49
N THR A 767 21.26 10.96 24.54
CA THR A 767 21.04 12.32 25.05
C THR A 767 20.10 12.31 26.25
N ASN A 768 20.50 12.97 27.34
CA ASN A 768 19.68 13.12 28.53
C ASN A 768 18.79 14.38 28.43
N TYR A 769 17.47 14.23 28.54
CA TYR A 769 16.51 15.34 28.64
C TYR A 769 15.82 15.44 30.02
N GLY A 770 16.00 14.43 30.88
CA GLY A 770 15.58 14.37 32.27
C GLY A 770 16.60 14.93 33.26
N ILE A 771 16.65 14.40 34.48
CA ILE A 771 17.56 14.89 35.53
C ILE A 771 19.00 14.39 35.30
N GLU A 772 19.98 15.14 35.80
CA GLU A 772 21.39 14.72 35.70
C GLU A 772 21.64 13.43 36.49
N SER A 773 22.19 12.42 35.81
CA SER A 773 22.14 11.04 36.27
C SER A 773 23.24 10.20 35.62
N TYR A 774 23.46 9.01 36.17
CA TYR A 774 24.14 7.94 35.43
C TYR A 774 23.13 7.16 34.60
N PHE A 775 23.52 6.83 33.38
CA PHE A 775 22.77 6.04 32.43
C PHE A 775 23.51 4.73 32.21
N THR A 776 22.81 3.62 32.41
CA THR A 776 23.24 2.29 31.98
C THR A 776 22.78 2.08 30.55
N ILE A 777 23.69 1.64 29.68
CA ILE A 777 23.43 1.41 28.26
C ILE A 777 23.52 -0.10 28.02
N THR A 778 22.38 -0.69 27.67
CA THR A 778 22.27 -2.11 27.31
C THR A 778 22.12 -2.26 25.81
N GLY A 779 22.64 -3.36 25.28
CA GLY A 779 22.49 -3.74 23.88
C GLY A 779 22.28 -5.24 23.80
N ILE A 780 21.27 -5.65 23.04
CA ILE A 780 20.88 -7.05 22.82
C ILE A 780 20.61 -7.27 21.33
N ASP A 781 20.76 -8.50 20.84
CA ASP A 781 20.40 -8.88 19.47
C ASP A 781 19.99 -10.36 19.39
N ASP A 782 19.27 -10.71 18.33
CA ASP A 782 18.61 -12.02 18.16
C ASP A 782 19.55 -13.15 17.70
N LEU A 783 20.62 -12.83 16.96
CA LEU A 783 21.66 -13.77 16.51
C LEU A 783 22.95 -13.72 17.37
N TYR A 784 22.94 -12.93 18.45
CA TYR A 784 24.08 -12.74 19.36
C TYR A 784 25.37 -12.25 18.69
N PHE A 785 25.29 -11.48 17.60
CA PHE A 785 26.44 -10.86 16.92
C PHE A 785 27.00 -9.68 17.74
N LEU A 786 26.15 -8.93 18.44
CA LEU A 786 26.53 -7.84 19.33
C LEU A 786 27.31 -8.38 20.54
N LYS A 787 28.52 -7.86 20.77
CA LYS A 787 29.41 -8.35 21.85
C LYS A 787 29.53 -7.34 23.00
N PHE A 788 29.66 -6.05 22.68
CA PHE A 788 29.93 -5.02 23.69
C PHE A 788 29.29 -3.67 23.33
N MET A 789 28.87 -2.93 24.37
CA MET A 789 28.50 -1.51 24.32
C MET A 789 29.58 -0.69 25.05
N VAL A 790 30.10 0.36 24.42
CA VAL A 790 31.23 1.15 24.95
C VAL A 790 30.97 2.66 24.83
N PRO A 791 30.73 3.40 25.94
CA PRO A 791 30.62 2.93 27.32
C PRO A 791 29.23 2.33 27.63
N ASN A 792 29.20 1.21 28.36
CA ASN A 792 27.96 0.63 28.90
C ASN A 792 27.38 1.40 30.12
N ARG A 793 28.10 2.41 30.63
CA ARG A 793 27.65 3.28 31.73
C ARG A 793 28.28 4.66 31.64
N VAL A 794 27.47 5.72 31.68
CA VAL A 794 27.91 7.11 31.44
C VAL A 794 27.15 8.09 32.33
N PHE A 795 27.76 9.22 32.71
CA PHE A 795 27.05 10.32 33.38
C PHE A 795 26.66 11.37 32.35
N LEU A 796 25.43 11.89 32.42
CA LEU A 796 24.95 12.95 31.54
C LEU A 796 24.17 14.00 32.36
N SER A 797 24.53 15.27 32.24
CA SER A 797 23.70 16.40 32.68
C SER A 797 22.55 16.70 31.69
N ASN A 798 21.63 17.58 32.07
CA ASN A 798 20.44 17.89 31.26
C ASN A 798 20.80 18.57 29.91
N ASN A 799 20.34 17.99 28.80
CA ASN A 799 20.73 18.24 27.40
C ASN A 799 22.21 17.92 27.08
N GLU A 800 22.88 17.07 27.85
CA GLU A 800 24.17 16.49 27.47
C GLU A 800 23.96 15.23 26.61
N SER A 801 24.83 15.06 25.61
CA SER A 801 24.81 13.94 24.66
C SER A 801 26.18 13.26 24.59
N VAL A 802 26.19 11.94 24.40
CA VAL A 802 27.40 11.12 24.25
C VAL A 802 27.22 10.06 23.17
N GLU A 803 28.29 9.77 22.44
CA GLU A 803 28.35 8.64 21.50
C GLU A 803 28.68 7.35 22.27
N VAL A 804 27.92 6.28 21.98
CA VAL A 804 28.17 4.91 22.48
C VAL A 804 28.44 3.99 21.29
N GLU A 805 29.61 3.38 21.26
CA GLU A 805 30.06 2.45 20.22
C GLU A 805 29.53 1.04 20.54
N ALA A 806 28.68 0.49 19.68
CA ALA A 806 28.27 -0.91 19.69
C ALA A 806 29.23 -1.73 18.82
N GLN A 807 29.75 -2.84 19.36
CA GLN A 807 30.74 -3.68 18.69
C GLN A 807 30.16 -5.05 18.36
N PHE A 808 30.04 -5.34 17.07
CA PHE A 808 29.53 -6.60 16.53
C PHE A 808 30.66 -7.51 16.06
N PHE A 809 30.44 -8.83 16.10
CA PHE A 809 31.34 -9.82 15.53
C PHE A 809 30.52 -10.97 14.93
N VAL A 810 30.72 -11.20 13.63
CA VAL A 810 30.01 -12.21 12.86
C VAL A 810 30.70 -13.57 13.02
N PRO A 811 30.00 -14.66 13.38
CA PRO A 811 30.56 -16.01 13.39
C PRO A 811 31.15 -16.42 12.02
N LEU A 812 32.12 -17.34 12.03
CA LEU A 812 32.73 -17.87 10.80
C LEU A 812 31.80 -18.83 10.02
N ASP A 813 30.73 -19.26 10.67
CA ASP A 813 29.68 -20.17 10.23
C ASP A 813 28.33 -19.48 10.00
N ALA A 814 28.28 -18.15 10.12
CA ALA A 814 27.13 -17.34 9.69
C ALA A 814 26.98 -17.40 8.16
N THR A 815 25.74 -17.48 7.67
CA THR A 815 25.47 -17.45 6.23
C THR A 815 25.35 -16.01 5.73
N HIS A 816 25.86 -15.74 4.53
CA HIS A 816 25.56 -14.50 3.80
C HIS A 816 24.05 -14.27 3.71
N GLY A 817 23.62 -13.01 3.71
CA GLY A 817 22.20 -12.63 3.73
C GLY A 817 21.62 -12.45 5.13
N GLN A 818 22.15 -13.16 6.15
CA GLN A 818 21.59 -13.12 7.51
C GLN A 818 21.52 -11.71 8.07
N VAL A 819 20.36 -11.36 8.62
CA VAL A 819 20.15 -10.10 9.32
C VAL A 819 19.90 -10.36 10.80
N SER A 820 20.65 -9.70 11.66
CA SER A 820 20.39 -9.65 13.11
C SER A 820 19.77 -8.32 13.51
N THR A 821 18.69 -8.35 14.27
CA THR A 821 18.01 -7.15 14.78
C THR A 821 18.52 -6.82 16.18
N ALA A 822 19.32 -5.77 16.28
CA ALA A 822 19.95 -5.31 17.50
C ALA A 822 19.21 -4.12 18.12
N ILE A 823 18.91 -4.21 19.40
CA ILE A 823 18.19 -3.20 20.18
C ILE A 823 19.15 -2.62 21.22
N VAL A 824 19.27 -1.29 21.26
CA VAL A 824 20.10 -0.58 22.24
C VAL A 824 19.23 0.36 23.06
N THR A 825 19.29 0.24 24.38
CA THR A 825 18.43 0.96 25.34
C THR A 825 19.26 1.77 26.32
N ALA A 826 18.82 2.99 26.65
CA ALA A 826 19.46 3.86 27.63
C ALA A 826 18.56 4.09 28.86
N ARG A 827 18.99 3.62 30.04
CA ARG A 827 18.22 3.67 31.28
C ARG A 827 18.89 4.53 32.35
N SER A 828 18.17 5.53 32.87
CA SER A 828 18.64 6.35 33.99
C SER A 828 18.60 5.58 35.31
N GLU A 829 19.66 5.66 36.11
CA GLU A 829 19.71 5.08 37.46
C GLU A 829 18.84 5.82 38.49
N LEU A 830 18.35 7.02 38.14
CA LEU A 830 17.48 7.83 39.00
C LEU A 830 16.05 7.97 38.45
N GLN A 831 15.82 7.62 37.18
CA GLN A 831 14.52 7.71 36.49
C GLN A 831 14.27 6.41 35.72
N THR A 832 13.80 5.39 36.44
CA THR A 832 13.80 3.99 35.98
C THR A 832 12.52 3.55 35.26
N GLN A 833 11.51 4.43 35.15
CA GLN A 833 10.18 4.13 34.62
C GLN A 833 10.08 4.32 33.09
N ASN A 834 10.71 5.38 32.54
CA ASN A 834 10.61 5.76 31.14
C ASN A 834 12.02 5.71 30.51
N VAL A 835 12.21 4.82 29.53
CA VAL A 835 13.49 4.63 28.83
C VAL A 835 13.26 4.69 27.32
N ASN A 836 14.31 5.02 26.57
CA ASN A 836 14.26 5.03 25.11
C ASN A 836 15.29 4.05 24.54
N SER A 837 15.00 3.55 23.34
CA SER A 837 15.77 2.52 22.64
C SER A 837 15.88 2.85 21.16
N ALA A 838 16.93 2.38 20.49
CA ALA A 838 17.09 2.35 19.03
C ALA A 838 17.02 0.91 18.50
N ILE A 839 16.80 0.72 17.18
CA ILE A 839 17.01 -0.57 16.48
C ILE A 839 18.06 -0.37 15.41
N ALA A 840 19.01 -1.30 15.29
CA ALA A 840 19.88 -1.46 14.14
C ALA A 840 19.66 -2.84 13.52
N HIS A 841 19.67 -2.94 12.20
CA HIS A 841 19.74 -4.23 11.49
C HIS A 841 21.19 -4.45 11.03
N PHE A 842 21.77 -5.59 11.41
CA PHE A 842 23.15 -5.98 11.06
C PHE A 842 23.11 -7.03 9.95
N ILE A 843 23.73 -6.78 8.79
CA ILE A 843 23.68 -7.69 7.62
C ILE A 843 25.01 -8.45 7.45
N VAL A 844 24.94 -9.77 7.26
CA VAL A 844 26.11 -10.61 6.96
C VAL A 844 26.44 -10.58 5.47
N LEU A 845 27.63 -10.08 5.15
CA LEU A 845 28.11 -9.92 3.77
C LEU A 845 28.72 -11.21 3.22
N SER A 846 28.50 -11.47 1.92
CA SER A 846 29.20 -12.54 1.19
C SER A 846 30.71 -12.29 1.16
N SER A 847 31.51 -13.27 1.58
CA SER A 847 32.98 -13.23 1.46
C SER A 847 33.50 -13.27 0.01
N VAL A 848 32.60 -13.31 -0.97
CA VAL A 848 32.91 -13.28 -2.40
C VAL A 848 32.16 -12.10 -3.03
N VAL A 849 32.89 -11.05 -3.41
CA VAL A 849 32.33 -9.98 -4.26
C VAL A 849 32.27 -10.50 -5.69
N ASP A 850 31.07 -10.71 -6.18
CA ASP A 850 30.79 -11.09 -7.57
C ASP A 850 29.89 -10.06 -8.24
N LEU A 851 30.27 -9.68 -9.47
CA LEU A 851 29.59 -8.74 -10.34
C LEU A 851 29.43 -9.33 -11.75
N SER A 852 29.63 -10.65 -11.90
CA SER A 852 29.52 -11.35 -13.18
C SER A 852 28.11 -11.90 -13.36
N LEU A 853 27.52 -11.62 -14.53
CA LEU A 853 26.17 -12.09 -14.84
C LEU A 853 26.21 -13.62 -15.12
N PRO A 854 25.30 -14.41 -14.54
CA PRO A 854 25.13 -15.82 -14.89
C PRO A 854 25.04 -16.02 -16.40
N THR A 855 25.61 -17.12 -16.89
CA THR A 855 25.41 -17.54 -18.27
C THR A 855 24.16 -18.40 -18.37
N CYS A 856 23.29 -18.11 -19.34
CA CYS A 856 22.26 -19.04 -19.79
C CYS A 856 22.49 -19.47 -21.24
N THR A 857 22.20 -20.72 -21.54
CA THR A 857 22.14 -21.25 -22.90
C THR A 857 20.90 -22.13 -23.10
N LEU A 858 20.09 -21.84 -24.11
CA LEU A 858 19.00 -22.74 -24.54
C LEU A 858 19.60 -23.95 -25.26
N THR A 859 19.15 -25.15 -24.89
CA THR A 859 19.65 -26.43 -25.43
C THR A 859 18.69 -27.05 -26.46
N ASN A 860 17.45 -26.56 -26.51
CA ASN A 860 16.45 -26.91 -27.51
C ASN A 860 15.83 -25.64 -28.12
N THR A 861 14.99 -25.83 -29.13
CA THR A 861 14.12 -24.79 -29.69
C THR A 861 12.67 -25.28 -29.59
N PRO A 862 11.80 -24.68 -28.75
CA PRO A 862 10.38 -25.01 -28.75
C PRO A 862 9.72 -24.60 -30.08
N ASP A 863 8.53 -25.15 -30.34
CA ASP A 863 7.75 -24.89 -31.56
C ASP A 863 6.25 -24.82 -31.22
N CYS A 864 5.59 -23.77 -31.73
CA CYS A 864 4.14 -23.54 -31.63
C CYS A 864 3.48 -23.38 -33.01
N THR A 865 4.16 -23.77 -34.10
CA THR A 865 3.69 -23.63 -35.47
C THR A 865 2.29 -24.22 -35.66
N GLY A 866 1.35 -23.40 -36.12
CA GLY A 866 -0.07 -23.77 -36.31
C GLY A 866 -0.96 -23.59 -35.08
N TYR A 867 -0.41 -23.30 -33.90
CA TYR A 867 -1.15 -23.03 -32.66
C TYR A 867 -1.17 -21.54 -32.27
N LEU A 868 -0.29 -20.71 -32.86
CA LEU A 868 -0.24 -19.25 -32.64
C LEU A 868 -1.44 -18.47 -33.24
N THR A 869 -2.26 -19.13 -34.06
CA THR A 869 -3.37 -18.50 -34.80
C THR A 869 -4.72 -19.09 -34.43
N ASN A 870 -5.77 -18.28 -34.48
CA ASN A 870 -7.19 -18.70 -34.35
C ASN A 870 -7.62 -19.25 -32.97
N GLY A 871 -7.01 -18.78 -31.87
CA GLY A 871 -7.49 -19.08 -30.51
C GLY A 871 -7.30 -20.53 -30.03
N VAL A 872 -6.60 -21.37 -30.79
CA VAL A 872 -6.30 -22.78 -30.43
C VAL A 872 -5.00 -22.90 -29.61
N CYS A 873 -4.44 -21.78 -29.15
CA CYS A 873 -3.13 -21.71 -28.49
C CYS A 873 -3.02 -22.52 -27.19
N SER A 874 -4.15 -22.79 -26.52
CA SER A 874 -4.26 -23.64 -25.33
C SER A 874 -4.27 -25.14 -25.66
N GLY A 875 -4.34 -25.50 -26.94
CA GLY A 875 -4.30 -26.88 -27.43
C GLY A 875 -2.91 -27.51 -27.53
N LEU A 876 -1.84 -26.75 -27.23
CA LEU A 876 -0.46 -27.23 -27.18
C LEU A 876 0.33 -26.52 -26.07
N ASN A 877 1.03 -27.31 -25.26
CA ASN A 877 2.09 -26.82 -24.39
C ASN A 877 3.45 -27.11 -25.01
N TRP A 878 4.37 -26.14 -24.87
CA TRP A 878 5.75 -26.21 -25.33
C TRP A 878 6.71 -26.29 -24.15
N THR A 879 7.97 -26.64 -24.42
CA THR A 879 9.00 -26.83 -23.39
C THR A 879 10.33 -26.25 -23.84
N ALA A 880 10.97 -25.43 -23.00
CA ALA A 880 12.34 -24.97 -23.19
C ALA A 880 13.26 -25.59 -22.12
N ASN A 881 14.42 -26.08 -22.57
CA ASN A 881 15.44 -26.69 -21.73
C ASN A 881 16.66 -25.76 -21.71
N ALA A 882 16.86 -25.04 -20.61
CA ALA A 882 17.98 -24.12 -20.42
C ALA A 882 19.09 -24.76 -19.57
N ILE A 883 20.35 -24.44 -19.87
CA ILE A 883 21.48 -24.62 -18.95
C ILE A 883 21.87 -23.24 -18.43
N PHE A 884 21.72 -23.05 -17.12
CA PHE A 884 22.26 -21.92 -16.39
C PHE A 884 23.58 -22.31 -15.73
N ARG A 885 24.51 -21.36 -15.67
CA ARG A 885 25.79 -21.53 -14.98
C ARG A 885 26.32 -20.17 -14.55
N ASP A 886 26.57 -20.02 -13.25
CA ASP A 886 27.54 -19.07 -12.74
C ASP A 886 28.84 -19.79 -12.29
N SER A 887 29.95 -19.05 -12.18
CA SER A 887 31.25 -19.53 -11.72
C SER A 887 31.95 -18.64 -10.67
N GLY A 888 31.32 -17.57 -10.21
CA GLY A 888 31.78 -16.74 -9.10
C GLY A 888 31.08 -17.10 -7.79
N SER A 889 29.96 -16.43 -7.48
CA SER A 889 29.14 -16.64 -6.28
C SER A 889 28.25 -17.88 -6.33
N GLY A 890 27.99 -18.39 -7.54
CA GLY A 890 27.16 -19.57 -7.80
C GLY A 890 25.68 -19.22 -7.96
N LEU A 891 24.97 -20.02 -8.76
CA LEU A 891 23.56 -19.81 -9.06
C LEU A 891 22.70 -20.04 -7.81
N TYR A 892 21.86 -19.06 -7.47
CA TYR A 892 20.96 -19.10 -6.32
C TYR A 892 19.53 -19.50 -6.72
N SER A 893 18.98 -18.86 -7.76
CA SER A 893 17.61 -19.13 -8.23
C SER A 893 17.49 -19.15 -9.76
N VAL A 894 16.36 -19.69 -10.23
CA VAL A 894 15.93 -19.62 -11.64
C VAL A 894 14.45 -19.29 -11.67
N HIS A 895 14.09 -18.29 -12.45
CA HIS A 895 12.73 -17.76 -12.64
C HIS A 895 12.44 -17.53 -14.12
N SER A 896 11.21 -17.15 -14.44
CA SER A 896 10.76 -16.91 -15.81
C SER A 896 9.66 -15.86 -15.89
N GLU A 897 9.63 -15.11 -16.99
CA GLU A 897 8.61 -14.12 -17.32
C GLU A 897 8.03 -14.51 -18.70
N PRO A 898 6.74 -14.89 -18.84
CA PRO A 898 5.73 -15.03 -17.79
C PRO A 898 5.96 -16.22 -16.85
N GLU A 899 5.14 -16.33 -15.80
CA GLU A 899 5.18 -17.47 -14.88
C GLU A 899 4.89 -18.81 -15.62
N PRO A 900 5.52 -19.92 -15.18
CA PRO A 900 5.48 -21.19 -15.89
C PRO A 900 4.23 -22.01 -15.54
N LEU A 901 3.73 -22.81 -16.48
CA LEU A 901 2.81 -23.92 -16.14
C LEU A 901 3.54 -25.04 -15.38
N SER A 902 4.85 -25.17 -15.61
CA SER A 902 5.76 -25.94 -14.76
C SER A 902 7.20 -25.50 -15.03
N LEU A 903 7.97 -25.24 -13.98
CA LEU A 903 9.41 -25.04 -14.04
C LEU A 903 10.06 -26.03 -13.09
N THR A 904 10.95 -26.88 -13.60
CA THR A 904 11.69 -27.83 -12.78
C THR A 904 13.19 -27.65 -13.00
N THR A 905 13.95 -27.62 -11.91
CA THR A 905 15.41 -27.44 -11.94
C THR A 905 16.10 -28.70 -11.41
N THR A 906 17.17 -29.11 -12.07
CA THR A 906 18.01 -30.23 -11.64
C THR A 906 19.44 -29.73 -11.44
N GLY A 907 20.02 -30.06 -10.28
CA GLY A 907 21.34 -29.57 -9.88
C GLY A 907 21.32 -28.20 -9.19
N LEU A 908 20.16 -27.54 -9.09
CA LEU A 908 20.02 -26.30 -8.32
C LEU A 908 20.09 -26.61 -6.81
N THR A 909 21.18 -26.19 -6.20
CA THR A 909 21.31 -25.95 -4.76
C THR A 909 21.87 -24.54 -4.62
N PRO A 910 21.35 -23.66 -3.75
CA PRO A 910 21.74 -22.25 -3.76
C PRO A 910 23.26 -22.05 -3.58
N GLY A 911 23.85 -21.17 -4.39
CA GLY A 911 25.31 -20.98 -4.47
C GLY A 911 26.04 -22.06 -5.30
N THR A 912 25.35 -22.75 -6.22
CA THR A 912 25.99 -23.78 -7.05
C THR A 912 26.78 -23.18 -8.22
N THR A 913 28.08 -23.48 -8.28
CA THR A 913 28.97 -23.15 -9.42
C THR A 913 29.03 -24.26 -10.48
N SER A 914 28.09 -25.21 -10.42
CA SER A 914 27.91 -26.28 -11.41
C SER A 914 26.73 -25.97 -12.33
N ASP A 915 26.78 -26.50 -13.55
CA ASP A 915 25.73 -26.34 -14.56
C ASP A 915 24.36 -26.83 -14.03
N VAL A 916 23.37 -25.94 -13.99
CA VAL A 916 21.98 -26.21 -13.59
C VAL A 916 21.12 -26.34 -14.83
N THR A 917 20.40 -27.45 -14.99
CA THR A 917 19.40 -27.60 -16.06
C THR A 917 18.03 -27.18 -15.56
N ALA A 918 17.37 -26.29 -16.30
CA ALA A 918 16.02 -25.81 -16.03
C ALA A 918 15.08 -26.16 -17.19
N ASP A 919 14.03 -26.92 -16.88
CA ASP A 919 13.00 -27.36 -17.81
C ASP A 919 11.74 -26.52 -17.56
N PHE A 920 11.49 -25.55 -18.44
CA PHE A 920 10.36 -24.62 -18.42
C PHE A 920 9.26 -25.11 -19.36
N VAL A 921 7.99 -25.07 -18.92
CA VAL A 921 6.80 -25.48 -19.68
C VAL A 921 5.76 -24.36 -19.64
N HIS A 922 5.21 -24.02 -20.81
CA HIS A 922 4.08 -23.09 -20.92
C HIS A 922 3.14 -23.48 -22.09
N SER A 923 1.95 -22.87 -22.15
CA SER A 923 1.06 -22.99 -23.32
C SER A 923 1.51 -22.12 -24.48
N CYS A 924 1.13 -22.46 -25.72
CA CYS A 924 1.37 -21.61 -26.88
C CYS A 924 0.57 -20.29 -26.85
N CYS A 925 -0.25 -20.02 -25.82
CA CYS A 925 -0.84 -18.70 -25.57
C CYS A 925 0.15 -17.70 -24.95
N SER A 926 1.38 -18.13 -24.64
CA SER A 926 2.53 -17.23 -24.51
C SER A 926 3.69 -17.84 -25.28
N PRO A 927 3.98 -17.37 -26.50
CA PRO A 927 5.03 -17.91 -27.38
C PRO A 927 6.40 -17.24 -27.17
N GLN A 928 6.47 -16.32 -26.22
CA GLN A 928 7.68 -15.64 -25.77
C GLN A 928 7.83 -15.90 -24.27
N ALA A 929 9.07 -16.14 -23.82
CA ALA A 929 9.41 -16.16 -22.41
C ALA A 929 10.88 -15.77 -22.21
N VAL A 930 11.16 -15.00 -21.17
CA VAL A 930 12.51 -14.76 -20.66
C VAL A 930 12.77 -15.77 -19.55
N LEU A 931 13.80 -16.59 -19.68
CA LEU A 931 14.27 -17.45 -18.58
C LEU A 931 15.47 -16.75 -17.93
N ARG A 932 15.39 -16.52 -16.61
CA ARG A 932 16.35 -15.75 -15.82
C ARG A 932 16.96 -16.60 -14.71
N GLY A 933 18.28 -16.62 -14.63
CA GLY A 933 19.03 -17.22 -13.52
C GLY A 933 19.73 -16.14 -12.72
N VAL A 934 19.66 -16.21 -11.39
CA VAL A 934 20.22 -15.19 -10.49
C VAL A 934 21.27 -15.85 -9.59
N ASP A 935 22.41 -15.19 -9.40
CA ASP A 935 23.51 -15.67 -8.54
C ASP A 935 23.33 -15.28 -7.05
N GLY A 936 24.30 -15.65 -6.21
CA GLY A 936 24.31 -15.32 -4.78
C GLY A 936 24.55 -13.85 -4.44
N MET A 937 24.75 -12.97 -5.45
CA MET A 937 24.95 -11.52 -5.30
C MET A 937 23.86 -10.70 -6.01
N GLY A 938 22.87 -11.34 -6.64
CA GLY A 938 21.78 -10.66 -7.38
C GLY A 938 22.09 -10.35 -8.84
N ASN A 939 23.23 -10.79 -9.39
CA ASN A 939 23.51 -10.65 -10.81
C ASN A 939 22.60 -11.61 -11.61
N ALA A 940 21.91 -11.09 -12.63
CA ALA A 940 20.88 -11.84 -13.35
C ALA A 940 21.25 -12.12 -14.81
N GLY A 941 21.35 -13.40 -15.18
CA GLY A 941 21.62 -13.88 -16.53
C GLY A 941 20.35 -14.34 -17.24
N GLU A 942 20.20 -13.99 -18.52
CA GLU A 942 18.96 -14.21 -19.28
C GLU A 942 19.16 -15.05 -20.54
N CYS A 943 18.11 -15.75 -20.94
CA CYS A 943 17.99 -16.42 -22.23
C CYS A 943 16.54 -16.39 -22.72
N ASN A 944 16.36 -15.88 -23.94
CA ASN A 944 15.04 -15.51 -24.46
C ASN A 944 14.51 -16.58 -25.41
N VAL A 945 13.35 -17.13 -25.10
CA VAL A 945 12.52 -17.88 -26.03
C VAL A 945 11.61 -16.88 -26.75
N ASN A 946 11.63 -16.89 -28.08
CA ASN A 946 10.66 -16.18 -28.90
C ASN A 946 10.32 -17.04 -30.13
N MET A 947 9.04 -17.43 -30.25
CA MET A 947 8.51 -18.23 -31.34
C MET A 947 7.58 -17.43 -32.27
N GLY A 948 7.52 -16.10 -32.12
CA GLY A 948 6.58 -15.23 -32.82
C GLY A 948 5.71 -14.40 -31.88
N ILE A 949 4.65 -13.82 -32.44
CA ILE A 949 3.85 -12.75 -31.86
C ILE A 949 2.40 -13.23 -31.69
N LEU A 950 1.75 -12.86 -30.58
CA LEU A 950 0.28 -12.84 -30.51
C LEU A 950 -0.20 -11.49 -31.03
N GLY A 951 -1.17 -11.50 -31.95
CA GLY A 951 -1.81 -10.26 -32.38
C GLY A 951 -2.63 -10.41 -33.65
N GLY A 952 -3.38 -9.35 -33.95
CA GLY A 952 -4.15 -9.23 -35.21
C GLY A 952 -5.56 -9.82 -35.20
N VAL A 953 -6.09 -10.31 -34.06
CA VAL A 953 -7.47 -10.80 -33.96
C VAL A 953 -8.42 -9.63 -33.77
N ILE A 954 -9.39 -9.51 -34.68
CA ILE A 954 -10.49 -8.55 -34.58
C ILE A 954 -11.48 -9.05 -33.51
N GLU A 955 -11.65 -8.27 -32.45
CA GLU A 955 -12.61 -8.52 -31.37
C GLU A 955 -13.80 -7.58 -31.47
N ASN A 956 -14.93 -7.97 -30.86
CA ASN A 956 -16.12 -7.13 -30.71
C ASN A 956 -16.62 -6.48 -32.02
N PHE A 957 -16.47 -7.14 -33.18
CA PHE A 957 -16.96 -6.60 -34.45
C PHE A 957 -18.49 -6.61 -34.51
N HIS A 958 -19.10 -5.43 -34.40
CA HIS A 958 -20.54 -5.25 -34.34
C HIS A 958 -21.00 -3.96 -35.00
N VAL A 959 -22.31 -3.85 -35.18
CA VAL A 959 -23.01 -2.61 -35.52
C VAL A 959 -23.25 -1.87 -34.20
N ASP A 960 -22.54 -0.77 -33.99
CA ASP A 960 -22.63 0.09 -32.80
C ASP A 960 -23.90 0.95 -32.86
N THR A 961 -24.12 1.60 -34.01
CA THR A 961 -25.28 2.47 -34.26
C THR A 961 -25.93 2.11 -35.58
N ALA A 962 -27.25 1.90 -35.57
CA ALA A 962 -28.05 1.60 -36.75
C ALA A 962 -28.99 2.76 -37.09
N GLU A 963 -29.00 3.18 -38.35
CA GLU A 963 -29.66 4.41 -38.80
C GLU A 963 -30.34 4.22 -40.17
N ALA A 964 -30.98 5.27 -40.67
CA ALA A 964 -31.88 5.19 -41.83
C ALA A 964 -31.24 4.68 -43.13
N THR A 965 -30.05 5.19 -43.48
CA THR A 965 -29.33 4.88 -44.75
C THR A 965 -27.86 4.56 -44.49
N TYR A 966 -27.51 4.37 -43.22
CA TYR A 966 -26.16 4.09 -42.79
C TYR A 966 -26.13 3.21 -41.55
N LEU A 967 -25.03 2.48 -41.40
CA LEU A 967 -24.67 1.75 -40.19
C LEU A 967 -23.28 2.20 -39.75
N VAL A 968 -23.07 2.31 -38.45
CA VAL A 968 -21.76 2.52 -37.84
C VAL A 968 -21.26 1.16 -37.37
N LEU A 969 -20.17 0.70 -37.97
CA LEU A 969 -19.49 -0.52 -37.56
C LEU A 969 -18.39 -0.18 -36.56
N LYS A 970 -18.19 -1.06 -35.58
CA LYS A 970 -17.18 -0.89 -34.54
C LYS A 970 -16.50 -2.22 -34.22
N TRP A 971 -15.19 -2.18 -33.99
CA TRP A 971 -14.39 -3.34 -33.58
C TRP A 971 -13.17 -2.92 -32.78
N ASN A 972 -12.59 -3.87 -32.05
CA ASN A 972 -11.30 -3.74 -31.40
C ASN A 972 -10.29 -4.66 -32.09
N ILE A 973 -9.00 -4.50 -31.79
CA ILE A 973 -7.99 -5.50 -32.15
C ILE A 973 -7.09 -5.83 -30.96
N THR A 974 -6.74 -7.11 -30.82
CA THR A 974 -5.71 -7.55 -29.88
C THR A 974 -4.37 -6.86 -30.21
N PRO A 975 -3.55 -6.45 -29.22
CA PRO A 975 -2.23 -5.88 -29.45
C PRO A 975 -1.38 -6.70 -30.43
N SER A 976 -0.52 -6.03 -31.21
CA SER A 976 0.30 -6.63 -32.26
C SER A 976 1.60 -5.84 -32.41
N ASP A 977 2.74 -6.53 -32.44
CA ASP A 977 4.06 -5.91 -32.69
C ASP A 977 4.27 -5.57 -34.18
N ILE A 978 3.47 -6.15 -35.08
CA ILE A 978 3.45 -5.79 -36.51
C ILE A 978 2.34 -4.75 -36.75
N PRO A 979 2.63 -3.61 -37.40
CA PRO A 979 1.64 -2.59 -37.69
C PRO A 979 0.61 -3.07 -38.72
N ILE A 980 -0.65 -2.72 -38.49
CA ILE A 980 -1.74 -2.89 -39.45
C ILE A 980 -1.52 -1.90 -40.60
N ASP A 981 -1.57 -2.36 -41.85
CA ASP A 981 -1.63 -1.45 -42.98
C ASP A 981 -3.05 -0.92 -43.19
N HIS A 982 -3.99 -1.82 -43.43
CA HIS A 982 -5.40 -1.52 -43.70
C HIS A 982 -6.31 -2.69 -43.33
N TYR A 983 -7.63 -2.48 -43.42
CA TYR A 983 -8.64 -3.53 -43.36
C TYR A 983 -9.50 -3.54 -44.63
N ASP A 984 -9.76 -4.71 -45.22
CA ASP A 984 -10.83 -4.88 -46.21
C ASP A 984 -12.17 -5.12 -45.49
N LEU A 985 -13.10 -4.17 -45.62
CA LEU A 985 -14.51 -4.35 -45.26
C LEU A 985 -15.31 -4.73 -46.51
N ASN A 986 -15.94 -5.91 -46.51
CA ASN A 986 -16.76 -6.42 -47.61
C ASN A 986 -18.24 -6.48 -47.18
N THR A 987 -19.08 -5.70 -47.85
CA THR A 987 -20.53 -5.62 -47.65
C THR A 987 -21.26 -6.51 -48.67
N ASP A 988 -22.13 -7.40 -48.17
CA ASP A 988 -22.97 -8.34 -48.95
C ASP A 988 -22.20 -9.18 -49.99
N SER A 989 -20.92 -9.45 -49.75
CA SER A 989 -19.99 -10.08 -50.72
C SER A 989 -19.86 -9.35 -52.06
N THR A 990 -20.18 -8.06 -52.15
CA THR A 990 -20.22 -7.29 -53.41
C THR A 990 -19.50 -5.95 -53.40
N VAL A 991 -19.39 -5.27 -52.25
CA VAL A 991 -18.71 -3.97 -52.12
C VAL A 991 -17.55 -4.09 -51.14
N ILE A 992 -16.32 -4.02 -51.65
CA ILE A 992 -15.09 -4.01 -50.84
C ILE A 992 -14.65 -2.55 -50.64
N HIS A 993 -14.40 -2.19 -49.39
CA HIS A 993 -13.94 -0.87 -48.95
C HIS A 993 -12.72 -1.03 -48.04
N GLN A 994 -11.61 -0.39 -48.39
CA GLN A 994 -10.40 -0.37 -47.56
C GLN A 994 -10.51 0.72 -46.49
N SER A 995 -10.56 0.31 -45.22
CA SER A 995 -10.48 1.20 -44.05
C SER A 995 -9.03 1.29 -43.56
N LEU A 996 -8.60 2.50 -43.17
CA LEU A 996 -7.22 2.82 -42.78
C LEU A 996 -7.07 3.11 -41.27
N CYS A 997 -7.94 2.51 -40.44
CA CYS A 997 -7.81 2.61 -38.99
C CYS A 997 -6.50 1.96 -38.50
N LYS A 998 -5.78 2.64 -37.59
CA LYS A 998 -4.52 2.17 -36.97
C LYS A 998 -4.53 2.33 -35.44
N GLU A 999 -5.73 2.40 -34.85
CA GLU A 999 -5.97 2.49 -33.41
C GLU A 999 -6.49 1.13 -32.87
N LEU A 1000 -6.44 0.92 -31.56
CA LEU A 1000 -6.86 -0.36 -30.93
C LEU A 1000 -8.39 -0.55 -30.88
N GLU A 1001 -9.14 0.54 -31.01
CA GLU A 1001 -10.59 0.59 -31.17
C GLU A 1001 -10.88 1.37 -32.46
N CYS A 1002 -11.67 0.80 -33.36
CA CYS A 1002 -11.91 1.30 -34.71
C CYS A 1002 -13.40 1.46 -34.99
N ILE A 1003 -13.75 2.50 -35.75
CA ILE A 1003 -15.13 2.86 -36.11
C ILE A 1003 -15.17 3.19 -37.61
N GLU A 1004 -16.13 2.62 -38.34
CA GLU A 1004 -16.32 2.84 -39.78
C GLU A 1004 -17.78 3.19 -40.13
N LEU A 1005 -17.98 4.08 -41.10
CA LEU A 1005 -19.30 4.63 -41.46
C LEU A 1005 -19.77 4.12 -42.83
N VAL A 1006 -20.60 3.07 -42.82
CA VAL A 1006 -21.17 2.49 -44.04
C VAL A 1006 -22.43 3.26 -44.43
N ASN A 1007 -22.32 4.27 -45.31
CA ASN A 1007 -23.38 5.26 -45.59
C ASN A 1007 -24.04 5.16 -46.99
N TYR A 1008 -23.95 4.00 -47.63
CA TYR A 1008 -24.47 3.73 -48.96
C TYR A 1008 -25.58 2.66 -48.97
N LEU A 1009 -26.33 2.56 -47.87
CA LEU A 1009 -27.31 1.50 -47.60
C LEU A 1009 -28.76 1.98 -47.84
N GLU A 1010 -29.66 1.07 -48.21
CA GLU A 1010 -31.09 1.40 -48.39
C GLU A 1010 -31.86 1.33 -47.06
N GLN A 1011 -33.03 1.97 -46.97
CA GLN A 1011 -33.88 1.97 -45.77
C GLN A 1011 -34.55 0.60 -45.53
N CYS A 1012 -34.64 0.18 -44.26
CA CYS A 1012 -35.24 -1.10 -43.85
C CYS A 1012 -34.64 -2.33 -44.57
N SER A 1013 -33.32 -2.35 -44.78
CA SER A 1013 -32.61 -3.46 -45.43
C SER A 1013 -31.55 -4.07 -44.51
N VAL A 1014 -31.22 -5.34 -44.74
CA VAL A 1014 -30.31 -6.15 -43.91
C VAL A 1014 -29.05 -6.43 -44.70
N HIS A 1015 -27.89 -6.24 -44.07
CA HIS A 1015 -26.57 -6.34 -44.68
C HIS A 1015 -25.63 -7.25 -43.86
N GLU A 1016 -24.85 -8.06 -44.58
CA GLU A 1016 -23.76 -8.87 -44.01
C GLU A 1016 -22.41 -8.16 -44.23
N PHE A 1017 -21.56 -8.15 -43.20
CA PHE A 1017 -20.26 -7.50 -43.21
C PHE A 1017 -19.15 -8.49 -42.86
N VAL A 1018 -18.10 -8.52 -43.68
CA VAL A 1018 -16.88 -9.31 -43.45
C VAL A 1018 -15.69 -8.34 -43.41
N LEU A 1019 -14.93 -8.34 -42.31
CA LEU A 1019 -13.81 -7.43 -42.09
C LEU A 1019 -12.51 -8.22 -41.97
N THR A 1020 -11.52 -7.93 -42.81
CA THR A 1020 -10.24 -8.66 -42.90
C THR A 1020 -9.06 -7.71 -42.66
N PRO A 1021 -8.17 -7.96 -41.69
CA PRO A 1021 -7.01 -7.09 -41.44
C PRO A 1021 -5.81 -7.50 -42.31
N TYR A 1022 -4.99 -6.53 -42.72
CA TYR A 1022 -3.71 -6.76 -43.41
C TYR A 1022 -2.56 -6.06 -42.68
N PHE A 1023 -1.40 -6.72 -42.64
CA PHE A 1023 -0.23 -6.30 -41.84
C PHE A 1023 1.00 -6.00 -42.69
N ASP A 1024 1.76 -4.97 -42.31
CA ASP A 1024 3.03 -4.58 -42.92
C ASP A 1024 4.22 -5.20 -42.16
N ASP A 1025 4.65 -6.38 -42.61
CA ASP A 1025 5.84 -7.11 -42.14
C ASP A 1025 7.15 -6.56 -42.73
N GLY A 1026 7.13 -5.39 -43.38
CA GLY A 1026 8.29 -4.83 -44.10
C GLY A 1026 8.73 -5.63 -45.34
N GLY A 1027 7.87 -6.55 -45.78
CA GLY A 1027 8.07 -7.42 -46.93
C GLY A 1027 7.73 -6.77 -48.28
N VAL A 1028 7.47 -7.60 -49.29
CA VAL A 1028 7.02 -7.17 -50.63
C VAL A 1028 5.57 -7.58 -50.91
N ASP A 1029 5.04 -8.53 -50.15
CA ASP A 1029 3.68 -9.06 -50.25
C ASP A 1029 2.96 -8.84 -48.90
N GLU A 1030 1.74 -8.32 -48.94
CA GLU A 1030 0.90 -8.05 -47.75
C GLU A 1030 0.37 -9.34 -47.12
N VAL A 1031 0.33 -9.42 -45.78
CA VAL A 1031 -0.16 -10.60 -45.05
C VAL A 1031 -1.58 -10.38 -44.55
N ALA A 1032 -2.54 -11.16 -45.04
CA ALA A 1032 -3.94 -11.14 -44.59
C ALA A 1032 -4.15 -11.96 -43.30
N GLY A 1033 -4.82 -11.39 -42.32
CA GLY A 1033 -5.26 -12.06 -41.10
C GLY A 1033 -6.63 -12.74 -41.21
N THR A 1034 -7.12 -13.27 -40.10
CA THR A 1034 -8.41 -13.97 -40.03
C THR A 1034 -9.58 -12.97 -40.08
N PRO A 1035 -10.56 -13.14 -40.99
CA PRO A 1035 -11.70 -12.23 -41.08
C PRO A 1035 -12.70 -12.40 -39.93
N ALA A 1036 -13.26 -11.28 -39.47
CA ALA A 1036 -14.40 -11.22 -38.58
C ALA A 1036 -15.71 -10.97 -39.35
N PHE A 1037 -16.84 -11.35 -38.75
CA PHE A 1037 -18.17 -11.32 -39.39
C PHE A 1037 -19.19 -10.64 -38.48
N THR A 1038 -20.02 -9.77 -39.05
CA THR A 1038 -21.18 -9.18 -38.35
C THR A 1038 -22.32 -8.88 -39.33
N GLN A 1039 -23.51 -8.58 -38.82
CA GLN A 1039 -24.69 -8.26 -39.63
C GLN A 1039 -25.48 -7.11 -39.01
N GLY A 1040 -26.17 -6.33 -39.85
CA GLY A 1040 -26.93 -5.17 -39.40
C GLY A 1040 -28.16 -4.87 -40.27
N SER A 1041 -29.11 -4.15 -39.68
CA SER A 1041 -30.33 -3.72 -40.38
C SER A 1041 -30.49 -2.21 -40.26
N THR A 1042 -30.71 -1.52 -41.37
CA THR A 1042 -31.04 -0.08 -41.35
C THR A 1042 -32.46 0.16 -40.83
N LEU A 1043 -32.69 1.34 -40.26
CA LEU A 1043 -33.97 1.73 -39.65
C LEU A 1043 -34.90 2.44 -40.65
N ASP A 1044 -36.16 2.67 -40.25
CA ASP A 1044 -37.04 3.63 -40.94
C ASP A 1044 -36.68 5.05 -40.48
N GLY A 1045 -36.11 5.84 -41.39
CA GLY A 1045 -35.74 7.24 -41.15
C GLY A 1045 -36.80 8.28 -41.48
N GLY A 1046 -38.02 7.85 -41.85
CA GLY A 1046 -39.10 8.77 -42.18
C GLY A 1046 -39.85 9.30 -40.97
N ASP A 1047 -40.48 10.48 -41.14
CA ASP A 1047 -41.71 10.78 -40.40
C ASP A 1047 -42.71 9.62 -40.69
N PRO A 1048 -43.34 9.01 -39.66
CA PRO A 1048 -44.21 7.87 -39.86
C PRO A 1048 -45.36 8.23 -40.81
N GLN A 1049 -45.45 7.51 -41.92
CA GLN A 1049 -46.43 7.80 -42.96
C GLN A 1049 -47.80 7.21 -42.61
N THR A 1050 -48.86 7.99 -42.82
CA THR A 1050 -50.24 7.56 -42.58
C THR A 1050 -50.58 6.28 -43.38
N PRO A 1051 -51.18 5.25 -42.75
CA PRO A 1051 -51.75 4.09 -43.44
C PRO A 1051 -52.69 4.47 -44.61
N THR A 1052 -52.94 3.51 -45.50
CA THR A 1052 -53.85 3.72 -46.65
C THR A 1052 -54.94 2.65 -46.72
N ASP A 1053 -55.97 2.89 -47.55
CA ASP A 1053 -57.03 1.94 -47.90
C ASP A 1053 -57.73 1.26 -46.68
N GLY A 1054 -58.08 2.07 -45.68
CA GLY A 1054 -58.80 1.67 -44.47
C GLY A 1054 -60.24 1.30 -44.76
N LEU A 1055 -60.62 0.06 -44.43
CA LEU A 1055 -61.91 -0.54 -44.75
C LEU A 1055 -62.42 -1.42 -43.60
N ALA A 1056 -63.74 -1.46 -43.40
CA ALA A 1056 -64.38 -2.49 -42.59
C ALA A 1056 -64.55 -3.77 -43.42
N VAL A 1057 -64.10 -4.90 -42.90
CA VAL A 1057 -64.11 -6.21 -43.56
C VAL A 1057 -65.21 -7.15 -43.03
N ASP A 1058 -65.64 -6.95 -41.78
CA ASP A 1058 -66.79 -7.65 -41.20
C ASP A 1058 -67.45 -6.78 -40.11
N ALA A 1059 -68.74 -6.97 -39.86
CA ALA A 1059 -69.50 -6.25 -38.84
C ALA A 1059 -70.60 -7.12 -38.24
N THR A 1060 -70.90 -6.91 -36.97
CA THR A 1060 -72.00 -7.56 -36.23
C THR A 1060 -72.83 -6.49 -35.50
N ALA A 1061 -73.76 -6.92 -34.65
CA ALA A 1061 -74.50 -6.01 -33.77
C ALA A 1061 -73.60 -5.27 -32.75
N ASN A 1062 -72.43 -5.81 -32.41
CA ASN A 1062 -71.59 -5.29 -31.31
C ASN A 1062 -70.07 -5.34 -31.55
N THR A 1063 -69.62 -5.68 -32.76
CA THR A 1063 -68.21 -5.68 -33.16
C THR A 1063 -68.05 -5.23 -34.61
N ILE A 1064 -66.92 -4.58 -34.94
CA ILE A 1064 -66.54 -4.26 -36.32
C ILE A 1064 -65.08 -4.67 -36.50
N THR A 1065 -64.77 -5.46 -37.54
CA THR A 1065 -63.39 -5.77 -37.92
C THR A 1065 -62.98 -4.89 -39.09
N VAL A 1066 -61.81 -4.27 -38.96
CA VAL A 1066 -61.21 -3.34 -39.93
C VAL A 1066 -59.84 -3.82 -40.40
N SER A 1067 -59.44 -3.36 -41.59
CA SER A 1067 -58.10 -3.56 -42.15
C SER A 1067 -57.65 -2.35 -42.96
N TRP A 1068 -56.34 -2.20 -43.14
CA TRP A 1068 -55.69 -1.14 -43.91
C TRP A 1068 -54.48 -1.72 -44.67
N GLN A 1069 -53.79 -0.88 -45.44
CA GLN A 1069 -52.49 -1.18 -46.04
C GLN A 1069 -51.35 -0.48 -45.27
N PRO A 1070 -50.19 -1.15 -45.12
CA PRO A 1070 -49.02 -0.55 -44.47
C PRO A 1070 -48.36 0.49 -45.40
N PRO A 1071 -47.67 1.51 -44.87
CA PRO A 1071 -47.02 2.52 -45.71
C PRO A 1071 -45.82 1.97 -46.50
N ASN A 1072 -45.06 1.07 -45.87
CA ASN A 1072 -44.00 0.29 -46.50
C ASN A 1072 -44.26 -1.21 -46.21
N LEU A 1073 -43.97 -2.07 -47.19
CA LEU A 1073 -44.17 -3.53 -47.09
C LEU A 1073 -42.97 -4.26 -46.46
N VAL A 1074 -41.84 -3.58 -46.25
CA VAL A 1074 -40.58 -4.16 -45.74
C VAL A 1074 -40.32 -3.76 -44.27
N CYS A 1075 -40.57 -2.51 -43.91
CA CYS A 1075 -40.40 -2.02 -42.53
C CYS A 1075 -41.47 -2.60 -41.58
N ALA A 1076 -41.10 -2.86 -40.33
CA ALA A 1076 -42.03 -3.28 -39.28
C ALA A 1076 -42.67 -2.06 -38.59
N TYR A 1077 -44.00 -2.05 -38.48
CA TYR A 1077 -44.76 -0.98 -37.83
C TYR A 1077 -45.69 -1.50 -36.73
N THR A 1078 -45.86 -0.69 -35.70
CA THR A 1078 -47.01 -0.77 -34.80
C THR A 1078 -48.11 0.18 -35.28
N TYR A 1079 -49.37 -0.18 -35.06
CA TYR A 1079 -50.54 0.62 -35.38
C TYR A 1079 -51.34 0.90 -34.11
N GLU A 1080 -51.71 2.16 -33.89
CA GLU A 1080 -52.72 2.56 -32.90
C GLU A 1080 -54.07 2.69 -33.62
N VAL A 1081 -55.10 2.03 -33.08
CA VAL A 1081 -56.44 1.93 -33.65
C VAL A 1081 -57.44 2.48 -32.64
N CYS A 1082 -57.85 3.74 -32.84
CA CYS A 1082 -58.82 4.43 -32.01
C CYS A 1082 -60.22 4.38 -32.63
N HIS A 1083 -61.27 4.34 -31.80
CA HIS A 1083 -62.66 4.45 -32.28
C HIS A 1083 -63.58 5.18 -31.30
N TYR A 1084 -64.58 5.89 -31.84
CA TYR A 1084 -65.59 6.63 -31.07
C TYR A 1084 -66.90 6.79 -31.86
N GLU A 1085 -68.04 6.98 -31.20
CA GLU A 1085 -69.34 7.09 -31.87
C GLU A 1085 -69.46 8.42 -32.65
N VAL A 1086 -70.02 8.38 -33.86
CA VAL A 1086 -70.27 9.57 -34.68
C VAL A 1086 -71.19 10.55 -33.92
N ASN A 1087 -70.72 11.80 -33.77
CA ASN A 1087 -71.29 12.89 -32.94
C ASN A 1087 -70.98 12.85 -31.42
N THR A 1088 -70.13 11.95 -30.93
CA THR A 1088 -69.54 12.08 -29.59
C THR A 1088 -68.23 12.88 -29.60
N ASP A 1089 -67.70 13.21 -28.42
CA ASP A 1089 -66.40 13.88 -28.26
C ASP A 1089 -65.27 12.89 -28.62
N PRO A 1090 -64.36 13.21 -29.57
CA PRO A 1090 -63.20 12.37 -29.88
C PRO A 1090 -62.28 12.11 -28.67
N GLY A 1091 -62.32 12.98 -27.64
CA GLY A 1091 -61.61 12.76 -26.37
C GLY A 1091 -62.13 11.58 -25.53
N LEU A 1092 -63.17 10.88 -25.99
CA LEU A 1092 -63.70 9.64 -25.39
C LEU A 1092 -63.40 8.39 -26.25
N ALA A 1093 -62.47 8.48 -27.21
CA ALA A 1093 -62.09 7.35 -28.05
C ALA A 1093 -61.47 6.19 -27.25
N ILE A 1094 -61.79 4.97 -27.66
CA ILE A 1094 -61.19 3.74 -27.14
C ILE A 1094 -60.12 3.31 -28.15
N CYS A 1095 -58.87 3.23 -27.69
CA CYS A 1095 -57.70 2.94 -28.52
C CYS A 1095 -57.03 1.63 -28.11
N ASP A 1096 -56.75 0.78 -29.10
CA ASP A 1096 -55.95 -0.44 -28.98
C ASP A 1096 -54.67 -0.32 -29.84
N THR A 1097 -53.69 -1.19 -29.62
CA THR A 1097 -52.49 -1.30 -30.49
C THR A 1097 -52.34 -2.69 -31.11
N THR A 1098 -51.79 -2.75 -32.32
CA THR A 1098 -51.56 -4.00 -33.07
C THR A 1098 -50.33 -3.92 -33.97
N THR A 1099 -49.70 -5.06 -34.26
CA THR A 1099 -48.57 -5.18 -35.22
C THR A 1099 -48.99 -5.77 -36.58
N ILE A 1100 -50.28 -6.09 -36.75
CA ILE A 1100 -50.86 -6.58 -38.01
C ILE A 1100 -51.87 -5.57 -38.56
N THR A 1101 -52.03 -5.52 -39.89
CA THR A 1101 -52.81 -4.49 -40.59
C THR A 1101 -54.34 -4.71 -40.54
N SER A 1102 -54.83 -5.27 -39.44
CA SER A 1102 -56.25 -5.52 -39.16
C SER A 1102 -56.53 -5.62 -37.66
N HIS A 1103 -57.68 -5.12 -37.22
CA HIS A 1103 -58.12 -5.18 -35.82
C HIS A 1103 -59.64 -5.37 -35.69
N THR A 1104 -60.11 -5.91 -34.56
CA THR A 1104 -61.56 -6.09 -34.27
C THR A 1104 -61.96 -5.24 -33.07
N LEU A 1105 -62.71 -4.17 -33.35
CA LEU A 1105 -63.39 -3.30 -32.38
C LEU A 1105 -64.53 -4.07 -31.70
N ARG A 1106 -64.75 -3.80 -30.40
CA ARG A 1106 -65.63 -4.59 -29.52
C ARG A 1106 -66.47 -3.69 -28.61
N GLU A 1107 -67.47 -4.29 -27.97
CA GLU A 1107 -68.37 -3.63 -27.01
C GLU A 1107 -69.17 -2.46 -27.62
N LEU A 1108 -69.39 -2.50 -28.93
CA LEU A 1108 -70.13 -1.49 -29.68
C LEU A 1108 -71.64 -1.64 -29.46
N GLU A 1109 -72.37 -0.53 -29.56
CA GLU A 1109 -73.82 -0.52 -29.59
C GLU A 1109 -74.37 -0.87 -30.98
N GLU A 1110 -75.57 -1.46 -31.02
CA GLU A 1110 -76.26 -1.86 -32.25
C GLU A 1110 -76.83 -0.65 -33.01
N CYS A 1111 -76.84 -0.71 -34.35
CA CYS A 1111 -77.27 0.37 -35.25
C CYS A 1111 -76.48 1.69 -35.12
N LYS A 1112 -75.29 1.69 -34.54
CA LYS A 1112 -74.45 2.90 -34.35
C LYS A 1112 -73.33 2.98 -35.38
N ALA A 1113 -73.02 4.22 -35.77
CA ALA A 1113 -71.88 4.54 -36.62
C ALA A 1113 -70.69 4.98 -35.75
N TYR A 1114 -69.49 4.50 -36.08
CA TYR A 1114 -68.25 4.80 -35.38
C TYR A 1114 -67.22 5.39 -36.34
N PHE A 1115 -66.55 6.46 -35.92
CA PHE A 1115 -65.28 6.87 -36.51
C PHE A 1115 -64.17 5.92 -36.05
N ILE A 1116 -63.21 5.69 -36.94
CA ILE A 1116 -62.11 4.74 -36.76
C ILE A 1116 -60.86 5.42 -37.33
N ASP A 1117 -59.90 5.66 -36.44
CA ASP A 1117 -58.68 6.42 -36.72
C ASP A 1117 -57.48 5.47 -36.51
N VAL A 1118 -56.67 5.29 -37.55
CA VAL A 1118 -55.52 4.35 -37.53
C VAL A 1118 -54.21 5.07 -37.82
N ALA A 1119 -53.32 5.19 -36.83
CA ALA A 1119 -51.99 5.77 -36.99
C ALA A 1119 -50.89 4.69 -36.95
N THR A 1120 -49.77 4.91 -37.63
CA THR A 1120 -48.54 4.11 -37.44
C THR A 1120 -47.63 4.77 -36.43
N THR A 1121 -46.98 3.95 -35.60
CA THR A 1121 -45.80 4.34 -34.83
C THR A 1121 -44.57 3.64 -35.39
N ASN A 1122 -43.47 4.38 -35.61
CA ASN A 1122 -42.19 3.84 -36.08
C ASN A 1122 -41.30 3.34 -34.92
N SER A 1123 -40.15 2.74 -35.23
CA SER A 1123 -39.18 2.24 -34.23
C SER A 1123 -38.70 3.29 -33.22
N ASN A 1124 -38.80 4.58 -33.59
CA ASN A 1124 -38.29 5.70 -32.81
C ASN A 1124 -39.40 6.34 -31.94
N GLY A 1125 -40.58 5.71 -31.85
CA GLY A 1125 -41.69 6.14 -30.99
C GLY A 1125 -42.48 7.34 -31.51
N LEU A 1126 -42.25 7.76 -32.76
CA LEU A 1126 -43.02 8.81 -33.42
C LEU A 1126 -44.28 8.21 -34.05
N THR A 1127 -45.41 8.93 -33.98
CA THR A 1127 -46.71 8.49 -34.52
C THR A 1127 -47.17 9.37 -35.69
N SER A 1128 -47.77 8.76 -36.72
CA SER A 1128 -48.26 9.43 -37.93
C SER A 1128 -49.47 10.33 -37.66
N SER A 1129 -49.85 11.14 -38.65
CA SER A 1129 -51.26 11.55 -38.76
C SER A 1129 -52.12 10.29 -38.96
N PRO A 1130 -53.29 10.15 -38.32
CA PRO A 1130 -54.13 8.97 -38.47
C PRO A 1130 -54.82 8.90 -39.84
N LEU A 1131 -55.14 7.67 -40.26
CA LEU A 1131 -56.04 7.34 -41.35
C LEU A 1131 -57.46 7.24 -40.78
N ASN A 1132 -58.31 8.21 -41.10
CA ASN A 1132 -59.64 8.34 -40.52
C ASN A 1132 -60.72 7.86 -41.49
N PHE A 1133 -61.52 6.89 -41.06
CA PHE A 1133 -62.69 6.39 -41.79
C PHE A 1133 -63.83 6.10 -40.81
N TYR A 1134 -64.95 5.55 -41.30
CA TYR A 1134 -66.09 5.20 -40.44
C TYR A 1134 -66.75 3.90 -40.88
N SER A 1135 -67.42 3.24 -39.94
CA SER A 1135 -68.20 2.03 -40.16
C SER A 1135 -69.44 2.00 -39.27
N VAL A 1136 -70.32 1.01 -39.44
CA VAL A 1136 -71.63 0.93 -38.76
C VAL A 1136 -71.90 -0.50 -38.29
N THR A 1137 -72.40 -0.68 -37.07
CA THR A 1137 -72.86 -1.98 -36.57
C THR A 1137 -74.17 -2.42 -37.23
N HIS A 1138 -74.37 -3.72 -37.40
CA HIS A 1138 -75.56 -4.28 -38.04
C HIS A 1138 -76.80 -4.22 -37.14
N CYS A 1139 -77.90 -3.68 -37.66
CA CYS A 1139 -79.22 -3.77 -37.04
C CYS A 1139 -79.81 -5.19 -37.16
N THR A 1140 -80.32 -5.74 -36.07
CA THR A 1140 -81.00 -7.04 -36.02
C THR A 1140 -82.52 -6.94 -36.27
N GLU A 1141 -83.13 -5.78 -36.01
CA GLU A 1141 -84.50 -5.46 -36.43
C GLU A 1141 -84.53 -4.39 -37.53
N ILE A 1142 -85.24 -4.69 -38.62
CA ILE A 1142 -85.48 -3.76 -39.74
C ILE A 1142 -86.89 -3.18 -39.59
N ILE A 1143 -86.99 -1.87 -39.36
CA ILE A 1143 -88.24 -1.09 -39.36
C ILE A 1143 -88.03 0.11 -40.31
N PRO A 1144 -89.05 0.53 -41.12
CA PRO A 1144 -88.83 1.35 -42.32
C PRO A 1144 -88.49 2.83 -42.10
#